data_AF-A0A8J8DGU5-F1
#
_entry.id   AF-A0A8J8DGU5-F1
#
_cell.length_a   1.000
_cell.length_b   1.000
_cell.length_c   1.000
_cell.angle_alpha   90.00
_cell.angle_beta   90.00
_cell.angle_gamma   90.00
#
_symmetry.space_group_name_H-M   'P 1'
#
loop_
_entity.id
_entity.type
_entity.pdbx_description
1 polymer ?
#
loop_
_entity_poly.entity_id
_entity_poly.type
_entity_poly.pdbx_seq_one_letter_code
_entity_poly.pdbx_strand_id
1 'polypeptide(L)'
;MVLLLAAAAVPGVRAKAVSRDVYYGANALGLTYYTPESLGPMLNWTTKEIGYLLFMTQYTDPATNATVVINSADQYWDLQRLGLAMGLMDSVRIFLIETWEFYPVNKQRVTDIISDPSVGIASRWSIMSAKTPDKHLRVGQFASIGSLFADPFNPVGGITDYYSKKVWNLIHDTGGTINFDGIYVPYRCKWALERGNFVVPNNAVIYNQTRGWIAAHAGETANVKVTVTCDMGEWQNGVKMTVDDIKNYIAFYYAWAYKDTPDDPYYDSALSDTAAKYRTYLGFQFTDNGYVVYGNYVHPFADDVTAGNYVIYPCMPWELYWAMGELVANGGAYGISRRYSFSSSGENLVQLDLLTKEHVDDLAKVLQAISSSGAMSTFPGIDWSAATSRINADLDFYSTYGHFVISNGPYILDMYSPENLYLKLIKFNGQRSTFNDDPMLPEDGYADVIEYQGVQNEDTLLLLVAEGEFDIGLFAFGANKYLDLSPDLLSNLSLYNVASSSVDLTLNPYHDQDKDAPIVTLDTGTYFNPFAVREIRFALNYLVNRRYIVDNIFHGGAAPALSGIAPSDPASKYFTPVYRALGLTEEGDFNYAMRLIDEGMKNAMEQVARYGHTLEKRDDGFWYFDGQPVEVKFVIRTEDERKDIGLYVSDLIENYMGFKVDRMLLNRQKASEIVFRKPISTYEWTLYTGGWGAGGLGSMYPDWQIYYWYSPLGYYPNFQDPRHQPDVTVEEVLEAIGKQYASVDAYAKAVQNASRVYFVFNNLGTPDAFSTSQYVSRTVPISTRTVSKLAGEFSMTDATSSDVIVSVGGPLVNPITAEYDDAALVHMAIGDGGITIVTPQGNVTWRVPKPWWNVTEGYFIIQFFNDRTTGALLVTIYGTDADSTAAGAYYFLTHIYQNIDAYGSLNYIVGLWSDTEFGSDIPLPGSSQGDTSGFSAGDDIIIVAMG
;
A
#
# COMPACT_ATOMS: atom_id res chain seq x y z
N MET A 1 -13.79 3.24 40.07
CA MET A 1 -14.88 4.15 39.64
C MET A 1 -14.26 5.25 38.80
N VAL A 2 -14.49 5.22 37.48
CA VAL A 2 -14.59 6.32 36.48
C VAL A 2 -14.40 5.67 35.10
N LEU A 3 -15.53 5.34 34.45
CA LEU A 3 -15.71 5.23 33.00
C LEU A 3 -17.22 5.42 32.78
N LEU A 4 -17.64 6.66 32.98
CA LEU A 4 -18.98 7.15 32.73
C LEU A 4 -18.81 8.65 32.45
N LEU A 5 -18.35 8.95 31.24
CA LEU A 5 -18.43 10.29 30.67
C LEU A 5 -19.53 10.29 29.60
N ALA A 6 -20.42 11.26 29.78
CA ALA A 6 -21.75 11.36 29.23
C ALA A 6 -21.81 11.34 27.69
N ALA A 7 -22.56 10.39 27.14
CA ALA A 7 -23.18 10.53 25.82
C ALA A 7 -24.49 11.32 25.97
N ALA A 8 -24.63 12.41 25.22
CA ALA A 8 -25.90 13.10 25.05
C ALA A 8 -26.92 12.11 24.44
N ALA A 9 -27.93 11.75 25.23
CA ALA A 9 -28.93 10.78 24.83
C ALA A 9 -29.83 11.34 23.72
N VAL A 10 -29.77 10.73 22.53
CA VAL A 10 -30.92 10.68 21.62
C VAL A 10 -31.96 9.76 22.27
N PRO A 11 -33.21 10.20 22.52
CA PRO A 11 -34.21 9.35 23.16
C PRO A 11 -34.60 8.19 22.22
N GLY A 12 -34.21 6.96 22.56
CA GLY A 12 -34.69 5.76 21.88
C GLY A 12 -33.67 4.64 21.62
N VAL A 13 -32.36 4.90 21.73
CA VAL A 13 -31.32 3.89 21.52
C VAL A 13 -30.60 3.64 22.84
N ARG A 14 -30.81 2.47 23.46
CA ARG A 14 -29.90 2.00 24.52
C ARG A 14 -28.58 1.66 23.84
N ALA A 15 -27.50 2.38 24.17
CA ALA A 15 -26.15 1.97 23.77
C ALA A 15 -25.91 0.54 24.30
N LYS A 16 -25.62 -0.41 23.39
CA LYS A 16 -25.14 -1.74 23.75
C LYS A 16 -23.85 -1.50 24.56
N ALA A 17 -23.74 -2.06 25.77
CA ALA A 17 -22.47 -2.02 26.47
C ALA A 17 -21.45 -2.76 25.61
N VAL A 18 -20.44 -2.06 25.12
CA VAL A 18 -19.45 -2.63 24.22
C VAL A 18 -18.55 -3.56 25.02
N SER A 19 -18.23 -4.74 24.47
CA SER A 19 -17.43 -5.72 25.20
C SER A 19 -16.02 -5.18 25.44
N ARG A 20 -15.41 -5.59 26.55
CA ARG A 20 -14.02 -5.26 26.90
C ARG A 20 -13.06 -5.63 25.76
N ASP A 21 -13.33 -6.76 25.11
CA ASP A 21 -12.49 -7.26 24.02
C ASP A 21 -12.59 -6.33 22.79
N VAL A 22 -13.77 -5.80 22.45
CA VAL A 22 -13.87 -4.79 21.39
C VAL A 22 -13.05 -3.53 21.71
N TYR A 23 -13.03 -3.08 22.97
CA TYR A 23 -12.18 -1.96 23.39
C TYR A 23 -10.70 -2.25 23.16
N TYR A 24 -10.20 -3.40 23.59
CA TYR A 24 -8.79 -3.74 23.40
C TYR A 24 -8.44 -4.00 21.94
N GLY A 25 -9.35 -4.61 21.17
CA GLY A 25 -9.19 -4.78 19.73
C GLY A 25 -9.03 -3.44 19.00
N ALA A 26 -9.87 -2.46 19.33
CA ALA A 26 -9.82 -1.13 18.71
C ALA A 26 -8.50 -0.42 19.04
N ASN A 27 -8.05 -0.47 20.29
CA ASN A 27 -6.77 0.11 20.68
C ASN A 27 -5.58 -0.61 20.03
N ALA A 28 -5.65 -1.94 19.87
CA ALA A 28 -4.57 -2.73 19.27
C ALA A 28 -4.41 -2.46 17.77
N LEU A 29 -5.52 -2.16 17.09
CA LEU A 29 -5.49 -1.66 15.72
C LEU A 29 -5.05 -0.19 15.62
N GLY A 30 -4.85 0.51 16.75
CA GLY A 30 -4.46 1.91 16.77
C GLY A 30 -5.58 2.83 16.25
N LEU A 31 -6.84 2.52 16.55
CA LEU A 31 -7.95 3.39 16.18
C LEU A 31 -7.93 4.67 17.04
N THR A 32 -7.99 5.82 16.38
CA THR A 32 -7.83 7.14 17.02
C THR A 32 -9.09 8.01 16.91
N TYR A 33 -9.88 7.81 15.86
CA TYR A 33 -11.15 8.48 15.63
C TYR A 33 -12.31 7.68 16.23
N TYR A 34 -12.34 6.38 15.99
CA TYR A 34 -13.42 5.52 16.46
C TYR A 34 -13.15 4.99 17.87
N THR A 35 -13.99 5.42 18.81
CA THR A 35 -14.16 4.74 20.10
C THR A 35 -15.06 3.51 19.93
N PRO A 36 -14.98 2.52 20.83
CA PRO A 36 -15.85 1.34 20.80
C PRO A 36 -17.34 1.70 20.75
N GLU A 37 -17.76 2.74 21.45
CA GLU A 37 -19.15 3.22 21.44
C GLU A 37 -19.54 3.80 20.07
N SER A 38 -18.65 4.57 19.45
CA SER A 38 -18.90 5.17 18.12
C SER A 38 -18.94 4.16 16.98
N LEU A 39 -18.34 2.97 17.18
CA LEU A 39 -18.42 1.85 16.24
C LEU A 39 -19.79 1.16 16.23
N GLY A 40 -20.65 1.42 17.22
CA GLY A 40 -21.95 0.76 17.40
C GLY A 40 -22.76 0.55 16.09
N PRO A 41 -22.94 1.57 15.23
CA PRO A 41 -23.67 1.42 13.97
C PRO A 41 -23.01 0.49 12.94
N MET A 42 -21.72 0.23 13.07
CA MET A 42 -20.89 -0.52 12.11
C MET A 42 -20.46 -1.89 12.64
N LEU A 43 -20.79 -2.25 13.89
CA LEU A 43 -20.35 -3.50 14.52
C LEU A 43 -20.70 -4.75 13.69
N ASN A 44 -21.82 -4.74 12.97
CA ASN A 44 -22.25 -5.86 12.11
C ASN A 44 -21.81 -5.72 10.64
N TRP A 45 -21.08 -4.67 10.29
CA TRP A 45 -20.62 -4.46 8.92
C TRP A 45 -19.48 -5.40 8.57
N THR A 46 -19.39 -5.77 7.30
CA THR A 46 -18.34 -6.60 6.72
C THR A 46 -17.42 -5.78 5.83
N THR A 47 -16.42 -6.40 5.21
CA THR A 47 -15.57 -5.74 4.21
C THR A 47 -16.35 -5.22 3.01
N LYS A 48 -17.58 -5.72 2.77
CA LYS A 48 -18.47 -5.19 1.75
C LYS A 48 -18.85 -3.74 2.03
N GLU A 49 -19.35 -3.44 3.22
CA GLU A 49 -19.77 -2.10 3.62
C GLU A 49 -18.56 -1.20 3.85
N ILE A 50 -17.53 -1.67 4.55
CA ILE A 50 -16.30 -0.89 4.81
C ILE A 50 -15.57 -0.56 3.51
N GLY A 51 -15.38 -1.55 2.62
CA GLY A 51 -14.75 -1.33 1.32
C GLY A 51 -15.55 -0.36 0.45
N TYR A 52 -16.88 -0.45 0.46
CA TYR A 52 -17.72 0.53 -0.24
C TYR A 52 -17.58 1.93 0.35
N LEU A 53 -17.61 2.08 1.68
CA LEU A 53 -17.45 3.37 2.36
C LEU A 53 -16.10 4.01 2.04
N LEU A 54 -15.00 3.24 2.01
CA LEU A 54 -13.67 3.75 1.66
C LEU A 54 -13.62 4.22 0.20
N PHE A 55 -14.18 3.44 -0.73
CA PHE A 55 -14.15 3.77 -2.15
C PHE A 55 -15.11 4.91 -2.53
N MET A 56 -16.32 4.93 -1.97
CA MET A 56 -17.37 5.89 -2.29
C MET A 56 -17.43 7.07 -1.32
N THR A 57 -16.62 7.04 -0.25
CA THR A 57 -16.50 8.07 0.82
C THR A 57 -17.72 8.26 1.72
N GLN A 58 -18.85 7.65 1.36
CA GLN A 58 -20.07 7.63 2.15
C GLN A 58 -20.80 6.30 1.96
N TYR A 59 -21.49 5.86 3.01
CA TYR A 59 -22.36 4.68 2.98
C TYR A 59 -23.57 4.90 3.88
N THR A 60 -24.75 4.52 3.40
CA THR A 60 -25.98 4.48 4.20
C THR A 60 -26.39 3.03 4.37
N ASP A 61 -26.35 2.55 5.60
CA ASP A 61 -26.74 1.20 5.94
C ASP A 61 -28.26 1.04 5.83
N PRO A 62 -28.77 0.19 4.92
CA PRO A 62 -30.21 0.01 4.75
C PRO A 62 -30.89 -0.66 5.95
N ALA A 63 -30.17 -1.39 6.81
CA ALA A 63 -30.72 -2.06 7.98
C ALA A 63 -30.95 -1.10 9.16
N THR A 64 -30.03 -0.14 9.35
CA THR A 64 -30.10 0.83 10.46
C THR A 64 -30.54 2.22 10.04
N ASN A 65 -30.52 2.50 8.73
CA ASN A 65 -30.69 3.83 8.14
C ASN A 65 -29.65 4.86 8.65
N ALA A 66 -28.52 4.38 9.17
CA ALA A 66 -27.40 5.21 9.59
C ALA A 66 -26.52 5.54 8.38
N THR A 67 -26.16 6.81 8.22
CA THR A 67 -25.21 7.27 7.20
C THR A 67 -23.88 7.59 7.85
N VAL A 68 -22.81 6.98 7.33
CA VAL A 68 -21.43 7.29 7.69
C VAL A 68 -20.78 7.99 6.50
N VAL A 69 -20.14 9.13 6.76
CA VAL A 69 -19.40 9.91 5.78
C VAL A 69 -17.98 10.07 6.31
N ILE A 70 -16.99 9.80 5.47
CA ILE A 70 -15.58 10.07 5.78
C ILE A 70 -15.38 11.58 5.71
N ASN A 71 -14.88 12.20 6.78
CA ASN A 71 -14.67 13.65 6.84
C ASN A 71 -13.31 14.05 7.43
N SER A 72 -12.47 13.10 7.83
CA SER A 72 -11.14 13.36 8.38
C SER A 72 -10.16 12.25 8.05
N ALA A 73 -8.86 12.56 8.09
CA ALA A 73 -7.80 11.59 7.87
C ALA A 73 -7.79 10.49 8.94
N ASP A 74 -8.00 10.84 10.21
CA ASP A 74 -8.01 9.86 11.33
C ASP A 74 -9.13 8.83 11.14
N GLN A 75 -10.34 9.29 10.78
CA GLN A 75 -11.46 8.40 10.47
C GLN A 75 -11.15 7.47 9.30
N TYR A 76 -10.51 7.98 8.25
CA TYR A 76 -10.14 7.20 7.07
C TYR A 76 -9.12 6.10 7.42
N TRP A 77 -8.05 6.44 8.14
CA TRP A 77 -7.02 5.47 8.50
C TRP A 77 -7.53 4.41 9.47
N ASP A 78 -8.44 4.77 10.38
CA ASP A 78 -9.11 3.79 11.23
C ASP A 78 -9.93 2.79 10.40
N LEU A 79 -10.71 3.27 9.43
CA LEU A 79 -11.49 2.40 8.53
C LEU A 79 -10.60 1.54 7.63
N GLN A 80 -9.45 2.06 7.17
CA GLN A 80 -8.48 1.29 6.41
C GLN A 80 -7.91 0.14 7.24
N ARG A 81 -7.51 0.40 8.49
CA ARG A 81 -6.98 -0.63 9.40
C ARG A 81 -8.02 -1.68 9.75
N LEU A 82 -9.26 -1.25 10.02
CA LEU A 82 -10.39 -2.15 10.24
C LEU A 82 -10.66 -3.04 9.01
N GLY A 83 -10.80 -2.43 7.84
CA GLY A 83 -11.07 -3.13 6.60
C GLY A 83 -9.98 -4.14 6.24
N LEU A 84 -8.70 -3.79 6.47
CA LEU A 84 -7.59 -4.71 6.27
C LEU A 84 -7.62 -5.87 7.26
N ALA A 85 -7.82 -5.59 8.56
CA ALA A 85 -7.87 -6.63 9.59
C ALA A 85 -8.98 -7.66 9.29
N MET A 86 -10.16 -7.19 8.87
CA MET A 86 -11.28 -8.04 8.47
C MET A 86 -10.94 -8.86 7.22
N GLY A 87 -10.36 -8.24 6.20
CA GLY A 87 -9.96 -8.93 4.97
C GLY A 87 -8.90 -10.01 5.19
N LEU A 88 -7.92 -9.73 6.06
CA LEU A 88 -6.91 -10.71 6.48
C LEU A 88 -7.53 -11.84 7.30
N MET A 89 -8.50 -11.56 8.17
CA MET A 89 -9.18 -12.60 8.94
C MET A 89 -10.09 -13.49 8.06
N ASP A 90 -10.73 -12.94 7.02
CA ASP A 90 -11.52 -13.72 6.06
C ASP A 90 -10.61 -14.54 5.10
N SER A 91 -9.42 -14.02 4.75
CA SER A 91 -8.34 -14.77 4.08
C SER A 91 -8.70 -15.43 2.74
N VAL A 92 -9.59 -14.84 1.94
CA VAL A 92 -9.85 -15.32 0.56
C VAL A 92 -8.68 -15.01 -0.38
N ARG A 93 -7.82 -14.06 0.01
CA ARG A 93 -6.58 -13.72 -0.68
C ARG A 93 -5.45 -13.53 0.34
N ILE A 94 -4.34 -14.23 0.13
CA ILE A 94 -3.18 -14.21 1.02
C ILE A 94 -1.97 -13.77 0.21
N PHE A 95 -1.51 -12.53 0.42
CA PHE A 95 -0.30 -12.05 -0.22
C PHE A 95 0.92 -12.72 0.41
N LEU A 96 1.93 -13.00 -0.42
CA LEU A 96 3.14 -13.71 -0.02
C LEU A 96 4.36 -12.78 -0.11
N ILE A 97 4.58 -12.19 -1.27
CA ILE A 97 5.74 -11.35 -1.55
C ILE A 97 5.39 -10.22 -2.53
N GLU A 98 6.14 -9.13 -2.42
CA GLU A 98 6.40 -8.20 -3.52
C GLU A 98 7.70 -8.64 -4.20
N THR A 99 7.67 -8.82 -5.53
CA THR A 99 8.85 -9.21 -6.31
C THR A 99 9.64 -7.98 -6.71
N TRP A 100 10.96 -8.10 -6.67
CA TRP A 100 11.86 -7.05 -7.10
C TRP A 100 12.63 -7.46 -8.35
N GLU A 101 12.78 -6.49 -9.24
CA GLU A 101 13.78 -6.51 -10.29
C GLU A 101 14.77 -5.38 -10.01
N PHE A 102 15.92 -5.40 -10.70
CA PHE A 102 16.97 -4.43 -10.47
C PHE A 102 17.39 -3.78 -11.78
N TYR A 103 17.52 -2.46 -11.77
CA TYR A 103 18.14 -1.73 -12.87
C TYR A 103 19.66 -1.70 -12.68
N PRO A 104 20.45 -2.01 -13.71
CA PRO A 104 21.91 -1.89 -13.66
C PRO A 104 22.35 -0.46 -13.97
N VAL A 105 23.27 0.06 -13.16
CA VAL A 105 23.95 1.35 -13.36
C VAL A 105 25.44 1.18 -13.19
N ASN A 106 26.25 1.72 -14.09
CA ASN A 106 27.70 1.64 -13.95
C ASN A 106 28.21 2.62 -12.88
N LYS A 107 28.81 2.09 -11.80
CA LYS A 107 29.31 2.85 -10.64
C LYS A 107 30.43 3.82 -10.97
N GLN A 108 31.24 3.52 -11.97
CA GLN A 108 32.34 4.39 -12.39
C GLN A 108 31.85 5.55 -13.26
N ARG A 109 30.69 5.38 -13.90
CA ARG A 109 30.10 6.39 -14.79
C ARG A 109 29.05 7.27 -14.12
N VAL A 110 28.29 6.74 -13.16
CA VAL A 110 27.26 7.47 -12.42
C VAL A 110 27.62 7.52 -10.95
N THR A 111 27.92 8.72 -10.47
CA THR A 111 28.38 8.95 -9.08
C THR A 111 27.25 9.18 -8.08
N ASP A 112 26.07 9.58 -8.59
CA ASP A 112 24.89 9.89 -7.78
C ASP A 112 23.64 9.85 -8.68
N ILE A 113 22.52 9.41 -8.14
CA ILE A 113 21.23 9.31 -8.83
C ILE A 113 20.10 9.18 -7.81
N ILE A 114 18.99 9.90 -8.02
CA ILE A 114 17.78 9.74 -7.22
C ILE A 114 17.08 8.46 -7.66
N SER A 115 16.77 7.55 -6.72
CA SER A 115 16.01 6.34 -6.99
C SER A 115 14.71 6.36 -6.20
N ASP A 116 13.61 5.99 -6.86
CA ASP A 116 12.31 5.83 -6.25
C ASP A 116 12.20 4.46 -5.56
N PRO A 117 11.65 4.36 -4.33
CA PRO A 117 11.49 3.08 -3.65
C PRO A 117 10.58 2.08 -4.36
N SER A 118 9.59 2.57 -5.13
CA SER A 118 8.61 1.75 -5.83
C SER A 118 9.02 1.51 -7.29
N VAL A 119 9.44 2.55 -8.02
CA VAL A 119 9.76 2.45 -9.46
C VAL A 119 11.26 2.40 -9.78
N GLY A 120 12.14 2.40 -8.76
CA GLY A 120 13.59 2.40 -8.95
C GLY A 120 14.06 3.62 -9.72
N ILE A 121 14.93 3.41 -10.72
CA ILE A 121 15.44 4.48 -11.59
C ILE A 121 14.60 4.70 -12.86
N ALA A 122 13.41 4.09 -12.92
CA ALA A 122 12.50 4.27 -14.05
C ALA A 122 11.85 5.65 -14.10
N SER A 123 11.94 6.42 -13.01
CA SER A 123 11.40 7.76 -12.90
C SER A 123 12.19 8.77 -13.73
N ARG A 124 11.51 9.81 -14.22
CA ARG A 124 12.17 10.97 -14.85
C ARG A 124 13.20 11.62 -13.92
N TRP A 125 12.94 11.62 -12.62
CA TRP A 125 13.80 12.26 -11.61
C TRP A 125 15.15 11.58 -11.52
N SER A 126 15.19 10.26 -11.74
CA SER A 126 16.42 9.48 -11.79
C SER A 126 17.28 9.84 -12.99
N ILE A 127 16.69 9.88 -14.18
CA ILE A 127 17.42 10.26 -15.39
C ILE A 127 17.90 11.73 -15.32
N MET A 128 17.08 12.63 -14.78
CA MET A 128 17.45 14.03 -14.57
C MET A 128 18.59 14.21 -13.56
N SER A 129 18.65 13.39 -12.51
CA SER A 129 19.61 13.55 -11.41
C SER A 129 20.91 12.78 -11.59
N ALA A 130 20.99 11.87 -12.58
CA ALA A 130 22.16 11.03 -12.81
C ALA A 130 23.43 11.87 -13.07
N LYS A 131 24.39 11.83 -12.13
CA LYS A 131 25.63 12.61 -12.19
C LYS A 131 26.73 11.85 -12.91
N THR A 132 26.96 12.20 -14.18
CA THR A 132 28.10 11.73 -14.96
C THR A 132 29.27 12.74 -14.96
N PRO A 133 30.54 12.31 -15.03
CA PRO A 133 31.69 13.21 -15.04
C PRO A 133 31.74 14.17 -16.25
N ASP A 134 31.22 13.73 -17.40
CA ASP A 134 31.25 14.44 -18.67
C ASP A 134 29.92 15.16 -18.98
N LYS A 135 28.94 15.10 -18.07
CA LYS A 135 27.55 15.58 -18.28
C LYS A 135 26.87 14.98 -19.51
N HIS A 136 27.36 13.84 -19.98
CA HIS A 136 26.76 13.08 -21.05
C HIS A 136 26.26 11.76 -20.46
N LEU A 137 24.95 11.56 -20.47
CA LEU A 137 24.31 10.34 -19.99
C LEU A 137 23.98 9.39 -21.15
N ARG A 138 24.55 8.19 -21.14
CA ARG A 138 24.32 7.13 -22.12
C ARG A 138 23.39 6.08 -21.51
N VAL A 139 22.22 5.93 -22.10
CA VAL A 139 21.15 5.03 -21.64
C VAL A 139 21.00 3.90 -22.65
N GLY A 140 21.28 2.68 -22.21
CA GLY A 140 20.93 1.48 -22.98
C GLY A 140 19.47 1.13 -22.73
N GLN A 141 18.64 1.11 -23.78
CA GLN A 141 17.22 0.75 -23.69
C GLN A 141 16.98 -0.63 -24.28
N PHE A 142 16.21 -1.48 -23.60
CA PHE A 142 15.82 -2.76 -24.18
C PHE A 142 14.75 -2.57 -25.27
N ALA A 143 15.04 -3.05 -26.48
CA ALA A 143 14.24 -2.84 -27.69
C ALA A 143 13.92 -4.17 -28.40
N SER A 144 13.20 -5.07 -27.70
CA SER A 144 12.97 -6.46 -28.15
C SER A 144 12.28 -6.59 -29.51
N ILE A 145 11.43 -5.63 -29.88
CA ILE A 145 10.67 -5.66 -31.14
C ILE A 145 11.40 -4.95 -32.31
N GLY A 146 12.64 -4.49 -32.10
CA GLY A 146 13.38 -3.76 -33.13
C GLY A 146 12.88 -2.33 -33.36
N SER A 147 12.28 -1.71 -32.34
CA SER A 147 11.98 -0.28 -32.27
C SER A 147 12.20 0.24 -30.85
N LEU A 148 12.49 1.53 -30.71
CA LEU A 148 12.59 2.20 -29.40
C LEU A 148 11.21 2.41 -28.76
N PHE A 149 10.17 2.64 -29.58
CA PHE A 149 8.81 2.89 -29.13
C PHE A 149 7.86 1.88 -29.77
N ALA A 150 6.89 1.41 -28.99
CA ALA A 150 5.85 0.51 -29.47
C ALA A 150 4.62 1.30 -29.96
N ASP A 151 4.37 2.46 -29.35
CA ASP A 151 3.23 3.30 -29.67
C ASP A 151 3.65 4.62 -30.33
N PRO A 152 2.73 5.28 -31.07
CA PRO A 152 2.97 6.60 -31.65
C PRO A 152 3.31 7.69 -30.64
N PHE A 153 4.24 8.56 -31.00
CA PHE A 153 4.66 9.66 -30.14
C PHE A 153 3.70 10.87 -30.30
N ASN A 154 2.44 10.72 -29.89
CA ASN A 154 1.47 11.82 -29.83
C ASN A 154 0.89 12.00 -28.40
N PRO A 155 0.99 13.21 -27.80
CA PRO A 155 0.52 13.44 -26.43
C PRO A 155 -1.00 13.52 -26.22
N VAL A 156 -1.82 13.43 -27.28
CA VAL A 156 -3.29 13.49 -27.16
C VAL A 156 -3.87 12.11 -26.84
N GLY A 157 -3.33 11.05 -27.43
CA GLY A 157 -3.81 9.68 -27.21
C GLY A 157 -2.88 8.55 -27.65
N GLY A 158 -1.65 8.86 -28.10
CA GLY A 158 -0.70 7.87 -28.63
C GLY A 158 0.34 7.37 -27.64
N ILE A 159 0.78 8.19 -26.67
CA ILE A 159 1.85 7.83 -25.73
C ILE A 159 1.31 6.91 -24.62
N THR A 160 1.16 5.62 -24.94
CA THR A 160 0.63 4.61 -24.00
C THR A 160 1.68 3.64 -23.48
N ASP A 161 2.71 3.33 -24.26
CA ASP A 161 3.76 2.39 -23.87
C ASP A 161 4.74 2.97 -22.84
N TYR A 162 5.45 2.06 -22.17
CA TYR A 162 6.35 2.37 -21.08
C TYR A 162 7.56 3.20 -21.51
N TYR A 163 8.13 2.94 -22.69
CA TYR A 163 9.36 3.58 -23.13
C TYR A 163 9.09 4.98 -23.70
N SER A 164 8.02 5.16 -24.48
CA SER A 164 7.62 6.49 -24.97
C SER A 164 7.26 7.42 -23.82
N LYS A 165 6.54 6.95 -22.79
CA LYS A 165 6.23 7.73 -21.57
C LYS A 165 7.48 8.24 -20.85
N LYS A 166 8.52 7.41 -20.73
CA LYS A 166 9.76 7.82 -20.04
C LYS A 166 10.49 8.94 -20.76
N VAL A 167 10.59 8.85 -22.08
CA VAL A 167 11.22 9.90 -22.90
C VAL A 167 10.34 11.16 -22.89
N TRP A 168 9.02 11.02 -23.05
CA TRP A 168 8.10 12.15 -22.99
C TRP A 168 8.17 12.91 -21.66
N ASN A 169 8.28 12.19 -20.54
CA ASN A 169 8.42 12.77 -19.21
C ASN A 169 9.74 13.54 -19.01
N LEU A 170 10.73 13.45 -19.91
CA LEU A 170 11.92 14.31 -19.91
C LEU A 170 11.76 15.54 -20.80
N ILE A 171 10.88 15.44 -21.80
CA ILE A 171 10.62 16.49 -22.78
C ILE A 171 9.55 17.47 -22.27
N HIS A 172 8.65 17.02 -21.40
CA HIS A 172 7.49 17.77 -20.90
C HIS A 172 7.48 17.91 -19.38
N ASP A 173 7.01 19.05 -18.86
CA ASP A 173 6.73 19.27 -17.43
C ASP A 173 5.24 19.42 -17.10
N THR A 174 4.80 18.85 -15.98
CA THR A 174 3.42 18.92 -15.49
C THR A 174 3.15 20.09 -14.53
N GLY A 175 1.89 20.50 -14.39
CA GLY A 175 1.51 21.53 -13.40
C GLY A 175 1.78 21.12 -11.94
N GLY A 176 1.51 19.86 -11.61
CA GLY A 176 1.90 19.24 -10.34
C GLY A 176 2.30 17.78 -10.56
N THR A 177 2.89 17.15 -9.55
CA THR A 177 3.39 15.77 -9.62
C THR A 177 3.15 15.04 -8.31
N ILE A 178 3.17 13.71 -8.33
CA ILE A 178 3.24 12.91 -7.10
C ILE A 178 4.70 12.89 -6.63
N ASN A 179 4.96 13.24 -5.37
CA ASN A 179 6.27 13.13 -4.74
C ASN A 179 6.52 11.71 -4.22
N PHE A 180 7.71 11.46 -3.67
CA PHE A 180 8.15 10.12 -3.23
C PHE A 180 7.38 9.61 -1.99
N ASP A 181 6.58 10.46 -1.34
CA ASP A 181 5.66 10.09 -0.26
C ASP A 181 4.25 9.75 -0.77
N GLY A 182 3.99 9.80 -2.07
CA GLY A 182 2.67 9.55 -2.65
C GLY A 182 1.70 10.74 -2.54
N ILE A 183 2.21 11.96 -2.30
CA ILE A 183 1.42 13.20 -2.19
C ILE A 183 1.48 13.99 -3.49
N TYR A 184 0.34 14.55 -3.92
CA TYR A 184 0.32 15.47 -5.07
C TYR A 184 0.84 16.87 -4.67
N VAL A 185 2.00 17.26 -5.21
CA VAL A 185 2.70 18.50 -4.89
C VAL A 185 2.81 19.45 -6.09
N PRO A 186 2.94 20.77 -5.84
CA PRO A 186 3.21 21.77 -6.87
C PRO A 186 4.44 21.42 -7.73
N TYR A 187 4.39 21.70 -9.04
CA TYR A 187 5.58 21.65 -9.90
C TYR A 187 5.64 22.91 -10.78
N ARG A 188 5.09 22.91 -12.00
CA ARG A 188 4.98 24.14 -12.83
C ARG A 188 3.81 25.05 -12.44
N CYS A 189 2.90 24.57 -11.59
CA CYS A 189 1.80 25.34 -11.03
C CYS A 189 1.76 25.19 -9.51
N LYS A 190 1.29 26.23 -8.84
CA LYS A 190 0.84 26.22 -7.44
C LYS A 190 -0.64 26.53 -7.36
N TRP A 191 -1.25 26.20 -6.24
CA TRP A 191 -2.67 26.43 -6.05
C TRP A 191 -3.01 26.86 -4.62
N ALA A 192 -4.15 27.53 -4.48
CA ALA A 192 -4.87 27.69 -3.23
C ALA A 192 -6.24 27.03 -3.39
N LEU A 193 -6.53 26.05 -2.53
CA LEU A 193 -7.79 25.31 -2.53
C LEU A 193 -8.69 25.80 -1.39
N GLU A 194 -9.94 26.10 -1.72
CA GLU A 194 -10.97 26.48 -0.76
C GLU A 194 -12.14 25.49 -0.87
N ARG A 195 -12.53 24.87 0.26
CA ARG A 195 -13.73 24.02 0.36
C ARG A 195 -14.91 24.85 0.86
N GLY A 196 -16.10 24.66 0.30
CA GLY A 196 -17.30 25.39 0.72
C GLY A 196 -18.39 25.43 -0.35
N ASN A 197 -19.43 26.23 -0.11
CA ASN A 197 -20.50 26.44 -1.08
C ASN A 197 -20.28 27.75 -1.82
N PHE A 198 -19.75 27.68 -3.03
CA PHE A 198 -19.45 28.84 -3.86
C PHE A 198 -20.49 29.00 -4.96
N VAL A 199 -21.06 30.20 -5.10
CA VAL A 199 -21.91 30.51 -6.26
C VAL A 199 -21.01 30.68 -7.49
N VAL A 200 -21.24 29.87 -8.51
CA VAL A 200 -20.48 29.95 -9.77
C VAL A 200 -20.73 31.31 -10.43
N PRO A 201 -19.68 32.13 -10.63
CA PRO A 201 -19.83 33.47 -11.19
C PRO A 201 -20.32 33.48 -12.66
N ASN A 202 -20.98 34.56 -13.08
CA ASN A 202 -21.44 34.72 -14.48
C ASN A 202 -20.30 34.80 -15.51
N ASN A 203 -19.07 35.04 -15.07
CA ASN A 203 -17.87 35.05 -15.92
C ASN A 203 -17.00 33.80 -15.73
N ALA A 204 -17.46 32.79 -14.98
CA ALA A 204 -16.85 31.47 -14.97
C ALA A 204 -17.42 30.67 -16.16
N VAL A 205 -16.54 30.18 -17.03
CA VAL A 205 -16.94 29.61 -18.33
C VAL A 205 -16.42 28.19 -18.49
N ILE A 206 -17.20 27.36 -19.20
CA ILE A 206 -16.74 26.09 -19.79
C ILE A 206 -16.79 26.22 -21.31
N TYR A 207 -16.08 25.35 -22.01
CA TYR A 207 -16.05 25.36 -23.46
C TYR A 207 -17.12 24.43 -24.06
N ASN A 208 -17.80 24.89 -25.10
CA ASN A 208 -18.63 24.08 -25.97
C ASN A 208 -18.21 24.29 -27.42
N GLN A 209 -18.10 23.23 -28.22
CA GLN A 209 -17.57 23.29 -29.57
C GLN A 209 -18.35 24.27 -30.47
N THR A 210 -19.68 24.30 -30.36
CA THR A 210 -20.56 25.11 -31.23
C THR A 210 -20.86 26.51 -30.70
N ARG A 211 -20.72 26.74 -29.39
CA ARG A 211 -21.07 28.00 -28.72
C ARG A 211 -19.86 28.75 -28.16
N GLY A 212 -18.71 28.11 -28.11
CA GLY A 212 -17.49 28.63 -27.49
C GLY A 212 -17.55 28.63 -25.97
N TRP A 213 -16.91 29.62 -25.36
CA TRP A 213 -16.90 29.82 -23.91
C TRP A 213 -18.26 30.30 -23.41
N ILE A 214 -18.94 29.45 -22.65
CA ILE A 214 -20.27 29.72 -22.12
C ILE A 214 -20.28 29.59 -20.59
N ALA A 215 -21.03 30.46 -19.92
CA ALA A 215 -21.27 30.37 -18.48
C ALA A 215 -22.43 29.39 -18.20
N ALA A 216 -22.24 28.11 -18.56
CA ALA A 216 -23.30 27.10 -18.53
C ALA A 216 -23.86 26.86 -17.13
N HIS A 217 -23.02 27.01 -16.10
CA HIS A 217 -23.34 26.73 -14.70
C HIS A 217 -23.45 28.00 -13.84
N ALA A 218 -23.60 29.17 -14.46
CA ALA A 218 -23.71 30.44 -13.73
C ALA A 218 -24.87 30.40 -12.72
N GLY A 219 -24.59 30.74 -11.46
CA GLY A 219 -25.55 30.69 -10.36
C GLY A 219 -25.72 29.31 -9.71
N GLU A 220 -25.12 28.24 -10.25
CA GLU A 220 -25.03 26.95 -9.56
C GLU A 220 -24.10 27.03 -8.34
N THR A 221 -24.16 26.01 -7.48
CA THR A 221 -23.26 25.89 -6.32
C THR A 221 -22.13 24.92 -6.62
N ALA A 222 -20.89 25.36 -6.42
CA ALA A 222 -19.68 24.56 -6.44
C ALA A 222 -19.25 24.19 -5.01
N ASN A 223 -18.72 22.98 -4.83
CA ASN A 223 -18.21 22.49 -3.54
C ASN A 223 -16.76 22.94 -3.26
N VAL A 224 -16.02 23.29 -4.31
CA VAL A 224 -14.65 23.79 -4.21
C VAL A 224 -14.39 24.92 -5.18
N LYS A 225 -13.46 25.78 -4.78
CA LYS A 225 -12.84 26.81 -5.60
C LYS A 225 -11.34 26.63 -5.51
N VAL A 226 -10.68 26.43 -6.65
CA VAL A 226 -9.22 26.26 -6.73
C VAL A 226 -8.65 27.39 -7.56
N THR A 227 -7.78 28.19 -6.94
CA THR A 227 -7.03 29.25 -7.63
C THR A 227 -5.67 28.71 -8.02
N VAL A 228 -5.43 28.53 -9.32
CA VAL A 228 -4.21 27.97 -9.88
C VAL A 228 -3.36 29.08 -10.51
N THR A 229 -2.08 29.11 -10.19
CA THR A 229 -1.08 30.01 -10.78
C THR A 229 0.06 29.17 -11.32
N CYS A 230 0.42 29.37 -12.59
CA CYS A 230 1.42 28.57 -13.27
C CYS A 230 2.59 29.44 -13.75
N ASP A 231 3.73 28.79 -13.95
CA ASP A 231 4.83 29.34 -14.73
C ASP A 231 4.42 29.36 -16.20
N MET A 232 4.55 30.50 -16.86
CA MET A 232 4.21 30.67 -18.28
C MET A 232 5.43 30.49 -19.20
N GLY A 233 6.51 29.88 -18.71
CA GLY A 233 7.88 29.86 -19.25
C GLY A 233 8.07 29.99 -20.76
N GLU A 234 8.69 29.00 -21.39
CA GLU A 234 8.97 29.01 -22.82
C GLU A 234 8.78 27.60 -23.39
N TRP A 235 8.13 27.53 -24.55
CA TRP A 235 8.10 26.33 -25.37
C TRP A 235 9.46 26.13 -26.04
N GLN A 236 9.82 24.87 -26.34
CA GLN A 236 11.11 24.52 -26.94
C GLN A 236 11.35 25.11 -28.35
N ASN A 237 10.31 25.63 -28.99
CA ASN A 237 10.40 26.40 -30.24
C ASN A 237 10.70 27.90 -30.03
N GLY A 238 10.92 28.34 -28.78
CA GLY A 238 11.22 29.73 -28.41
C GLY A 238 10.00 30.61 -28.16
N VAL A 239 8.78 30.09 -28.32
CA VAL A 239 7.55 30.84 -28.06
C VAL A 239 7.26 30.89 -26.56
N LYS A 240 7.00 32.08 -26.03
CA LYS A 240 6.56 32.22 -24.63
C LYS A 240 5.13 31.72 -24.44
N MET A 241 4.89 30.97 -23.37
CA MET A 241 3.53 30.58 -23.05
C MET A 241 2.75 31.79 -22.54
N THR A 242 1.45 31.72 -22.72
CA THR A 242 0.47 32.71 -22.25
C THR A 242 -0.73 31.96 -21.68
N VAL A 243 -1.64 32.66 -21.00
CA VAL A 243 -2.90 32.03 -20.58
C VAL A 243 -3.69 31.43 -21.75
N ASP A 244 -3.52 31.93 -22.97
CA ASP A 244 -4.18 31.36 -24.15
C ASP A 244 -3.73 29.92 -24.42
N ASP A 245 -2.51 29.53 -24.04
CA ASP A 245 -2.05 28.15 -24.12
C ASP A 245 -2.90 27.22 -23.23
N ILE A 246 -3.15 27.64 -21.98
CA ILE A 246 -4.00 26.89 -21.04
C ILE A 246 -5.45 26.86 -21.54
N LYS A 247 -5.96 28.02 -21.93
CA LYS A 247 -7.36 28.19 -22.35
C LYS A 247 -7.67 27.33 -23.58
N ASN A 248 -6.84 27.41 -24.62
CA ASN A 248 -7.05 26.67 -25.86
C ASN A 248 -6.76 25.16 -25.70
N TYR A 249 -5.88 24.77 -24.77
CA TYR A 249 -5.71 23.37 -24.37
C TYR A 249 -6.98 22.79 -23.73
N ILE A 250 -7.58 23.50 -22.77
CA ILE A 250 -8.86 23.10 -22.16
C ILE A 250 -9.95 23.01 -23.22
N ALA A 251 -10.06 24.02 -24.10
CA ALA A 251 -11.05 24.01 -25.18
C ALA A 251 -10.88 22.84 -26.14
N PHE A 252 -9.64 22.48 -26.49
CA PHE A 252 -9.35 21.33 -27.35
C PHE A 252 -9.91 20.04 -26.75
N TYR A 253 -9.66 19.75 -25.47
CA TYR A 253 -10.19 18.54 -24.84
C TYR A 253 -11.71 18.57 -24.68
N TYR A 254 -12.33 19.73 -24.44
CA TYR A 254 -13.80 19.83 -24.48
C TYR A 254 -14.36 19.55 -25.88
N ALA A 255 -13.70 20.03 -26.94
CA ALA A 255 -14.13 19.74 -28.31
C ALA A 255 -14.02 18.25 -28.62
N TRP A 256 -12.90 17.62 -28.26
CA TRP A 256 -12.59 16.24 -28.65
C TRP A 256 -13.15 15.14 -27.76
N ALA A 257 -13.46 15.44 -26.50
CA ALA A 257 -13.98 14.45 -25.55
C ALA A 257 -15.51 14.34 -25.57
N TYR A 258 -16.22 15.34 -26.09
CA TYR A 258 -17.68 15.37 -26.15
C TYR A 258 -18.16 15.20 -27.58
N LYS A 259 -19.09 14.27 -27.79
CA LYS A 259 -19.72 14.07 -29.08
C LYS A 259 -20.89 15.05 -29.24
N ASP A 260 -20.67 16.19 -29.91
CA ASP A 260 -21.67 17.25 -30.02
C ASP A 260 -22.65 17.01 -31.19
N THR A 261 -22.25 16.23 -32.20
CA THR A 261 -23.15 15.79 -33.29
C THR A 261 -23.00 14.29 -33.61
N PRO A 262 -24.00 13.63 -34.24
CA PRO A 262 -23.92 12.21 -34.58
C PRO A 262 -22.70 11.81 -35.42
N ASP A 263 -22.23 12.71 -36.30
CA ASP A 263 -21.10 12.52 -37.22
C ASP A 263 -19.96 13.52 -36.92
N ASP A 264 -19.76 13.87 -35.66
CA ASP A 264 -18.77 14.86 -35.22
C ASP A 264 -17.34 14.43 -35.62
N PRO A 265 -16.67 15.14 -36.54
CA PRO A 265 -15.33 14.78 -36.97
C PRO A 265 -14.26 15.20 -35.95
N TYR A 266 -14.61 16.00 -34.94
CA TYR A 266 -13.72 16.42 -33.85
C TYR A 266 -14.09 15.70 -32.54
N TYR A 267 -14.32 14.39 -32.60
CA TYR A 267 -14.59 13.56 -31.44
C TYR A 267 -13.71 12.29 -31.49
N ASP A 268 -13.11 11.92 -30.36
CA ASP A 268 -12.36 10.66 -30.20
C ASP A 268 -12.85 9.94 -28.94
N SER A 269 -13.36 8.71 -29.10
CA SER A 269 -13.95 7.95 -28.00
C SER A 269 -12.94 7.58 -26.89
N ALA A 270 -11.65 7.53 -27.21
CA ALA A 270 -10.62 7.25 -26.21
C ALA A 270 -10.45 8.40 -25.20
N LEU A 271 -10.97 9.60 -25.50
CA LEU A 271 -10.95 10.75 -24.59
C LEU A 271 -12.16 10.80 -23.65
N SER A 272 -13.00 9.76 -23.62
CA SER A 272 -14.21 9.72 -22.79
C SER A 272 -13.95 9.86 -21.28
N ASP A 273 -12.81 9.36 -20.79
CA ASP A 273 -12.39 9.58 -19.38
C ASP A 273 -12.10 11.05 -19.08
N THR A 274 -11.56 11.79 -20.07
CA THR A 274 -11.38 13.24 -19.94
C THR A 274 -12.72 13.95 -19.82
N ALA A 275 -13.73 13.54 -20.61
CA ALA A 275 -15.09 14.06 -20.46
C ALA A 275 -15.65 13.75 -19.07
N ALA A 276 -15.45 12.53 -18.53
CA ALA A 276 -15.90 12.19 -17.18
C ALA A 276 -15.28 13.11 -16.12
N LYS A 277 -13.97 13.40 -16.22
CA LYS A 277 -13.27 14.36 -15.35
C LYS A 277 -13.84 15.77 -15.50
N TYR A 278 -14.00 16.26 -16.73
CA TYR A 278 -14.42 17.63 -17.02
C TYR A 278 -15.88 17.92 -16.61
N ARG A 279 -16.73 16.90 -16.44
CA ARG A 279 -18.07 17.06 -15.84
C ARG A 279 -18.03 17.54 -14.39
N THR A 280 -16.90 17.38 -13.71
CA THR A 280 -16.72 17.88 -12.34
C THR A 280 -16.40 19.38 -12.29
N TYR A 281 -16.12 20.00 -13.44
CA TYR A 281 -15.78 21.42 -13.55
C TYR A 281 -17.02 22.23 -13.92
N LEU A 282 -17.37 23.22 -13.10
CA LEU A 282 -18.50 24.11 -13.33
C LEU A 282 -18.12 25.40 -14.06
N GLY A 283 -16.84 25.78 -14.03
CA GLY A 283 -16.36 26.89 -14.85
C GLY A 283 -14.99 27.42 -14.45
N PHE A 284 -14.36 28.10 -15.40
CA PHE A 284 -13.04 28.70 -15.27
C PHE A 284 -13.13 30.23 -15.38
N GLN A 285 -12.43 30.94 -14.49
CA GLN A 285 -12.12 32.36 -14.64
C GLN A 285 -10.63 32.47 -14.93
N PHE A 286 -10.27 32.79 -16.17
CA PHE A 286 -8.86 32.91 -16.58
C PHE A 286 -8.22 34.19 -16.02
N THR A 287 -6.94 34.09 -15.69
CA THR A 287 -6.07 35.18 -15.19
C THR A 287 -4.82 35.25 -16.07
N ASP A 288 -3.94 36.23 -15.89
CA ASP A 288 -2.77 36.41 -16.78
C ASP A 288 -1.84 35.19 -16.86
N ASN A 289 -1.74 34.39 -15.79
CA ASN A 289 -0.85 33.23 -15.70
C ASN A 289 -1.50 32.01 -15.03
N GLY A 290 -2.81 31.84 -15.18
CA GLY A 290 -3.54 30.73 -14.56
C GLY A 290 -5.05 30.93 -14.60
N TYR A 291 -5.76 30.37 -13.62
CA TYR A 291 -7.22 30.43 -13.57
C TYR A 291 -7.76 30.14 -12.17
N VAL A 292 -8.99 30.55 -11.93
CA VAL A 292 -9.83 30.03 -10.84
C VAL A 292 -10.80 29.03 -11.43
N VAL A 293 -10.84 27.81 -10.90
CA VAL A 293 -11.82 26.79 -11.30
C VAL A 293 -12.77 26.49 -10.15
N TYR A 294 -14.05 26.39 -10.50
CA TYR A 294 -15.13 26.00 -9.60
C TYR A 294 -15.54 24.57 -9.96
N GLY A 295 -15.72 23.70 -8.96
CA GLY A 295 -16.05 22.30 -9.23
C GLY A 295 -16.71 21.58 -8.08
N ASN A 296 -17.09 20.33 -8.36
CA ASN A 296 -17.87 19.48 -7.46
C ASN A 296 -17.15 18.22 -6.97
N TYR A 297 -16.06 17.80 -7.64
CA TYR A 297 -15.21 16.75 -7.11
C TYR A 297 -14.47 17.25 -5.87
N VAL A 298 -14.60 16.53 -4.77
CA VAL A 298 -13.95 16.81 -3.50
C VAL A 298 -13.58 15.47 -2.88
N HIS A 299 -12.28 15.21 -2.72
CA HIS A 299 -11.87 14.10 -1.87
C HIS A 299 -12.15 14.50 -0.40
N PRO A 300 -12.68 13.61 0.46
CA PRO A 300 -13.17 13.93 1.80
C PRO A 300 -12.32 14.84 2.68
N PHE A 301 -11.01 14.60 2.72
CA PHE A 301 -10.08 15.33 3.57
C PHE A 301 -8.76 15.69 2.86
N ALA A 302 -8.31 14.86 1.90
CA ALA A 302 -7.09 15.11 1.13
C ALA A 302 -7.25 16.27 0.12
N ASP A 303 -6.68 17.42 0.44
CA ASP A 303 -6.66 18.60 -0.42
C ASP A 303 -5.77 18.42 -1.64
N ASP A 304 -4.68 17.65 -1.52
CA ASP A 304 -3.75 17.36 -2.61
C ASP A 304 -4.42 16.54 -3.72
N VAL A 305 -5.16 15.48 -3.36
CA VAL A 305 -5.97 14.68 -4.30
C VAL A 305 -7.05 15.54 -4.96
N THR A 306 -7.72 16.38 -4.16
CA THR A 306 -8.74 17.31 -4.69
C THR A 306 -8.11 18.29 -5.68
N ALA A 307 -6.97 18.90 -5.33
CA ALA A 307 -6.26 19.83 -6.20
C ALA A 307 -5.76 19.16 -7.49
N GLY A 308 -5.23 17.93 -7.43
CA GLY A 308 -4.79 17.18 -8.61
C GLY A 308 -5.89 16.93 -9.64
N ASN A 309 -7.15 16.91 -9.21
CA ASN A 309 -8.28 16.90 -10.15
C ASN A 309 -8.38 18.22 -10.94
N TYR A 310 -8.07 19.37 -10.36
CA TYR A 310 -8.31 20.69 -10.95
C TYR A 310 -7.08 21.35 -11.57
N VAL A 311 -5.87 20.85 -11.31
CA VAL A 311 -4.64 21.38 -11.91
C VAL A 311 -4.51 20.88 -13.36
N ILE A 312 -4.61 21.82 -14.27
CA ILE A 312 -4.47 21.71 -15.72
C ILE A 312 -3.29 22.58 -16.17
N TYR A 313 -2.37 21.97 -16.90
CA TYR A 313 -1.20 22.63 -17.49
C TYR A 313 -0.90 21.98 -18.85
N PRO A 314 -0.78 22.76 -19.94
CA PRO A 314 -0.61 22.22 -21.29
C PRO A 314 0.77 21.59 -21.48
N CYS A 315 0.84 20.54 -22.31
CA CYS A 315 2.08 19.84 -22.61
C CYS A 315 2.64 20.13 -24.02
N MET A 316 1.94 20.91 -24.84
CA MET A 316 2.41 21.39 -26.16
C MET A 316 1.83 22.79 -26.45
N PRO A 317 2.37 23.54 -27.43
CA PRO A 317 1.79 24.79 -27.89
C PRO A 317 0.34 24.60 -28.38
N TRP A 318 -0.56 25.54 -28.07
CA TRP A 318 -1.99 25.34 -28.33
C TRP A 318 -2.31 25.23 -29.83
N GLU A 319 -1.64 26.00 -30.67
CA GLU A 319 -1.80 25.99 -32.13
C GLU A 319 -1.53 24.60 -32.73
N LEU A 320 -0.60 23.85 -32.13
CA LEU A 320 -0.23 22.52 -32.58
C LEU A 320 -1.33 21.50 -32.27
N TYR A 321 -1.98 21.56 -31.10
CA TYR A 321 -3.15 20.72 -30.79
C TYR A 321 -4.23 20.86 -31.85
N TRP A 322 -4.57 22.11 -32.17
CA TRP A 322 -5.64 22.38 -33.12
C TRP A 322 -5.25 22.05 -34.57
N ALA A 323 -3.99 22.26 -34.97
CA ALA A 323 -3.50 21.81 -36.27
C ALA A 323 -3.50 20.28 -36.41
N MET A 324 -3.11 19.55 -35.35
CA MET A 324 -3.26 18.10 -35.29
C MET A 324 -4.74 17.69 -35.38
N GLY A 325 -5.63 18.43 -34.71
CA GLY A 325 -7.07 18.23 -34.81
C GLY A 325 -7.61 18.41 -36.23
N GLU A 326 -7.19 19.46 -36.95
CA GLU A 326 -7.55 19.66 -38.37
C GLU A 326 -7.04 18.53 -39.26
N LEU A 327 -5.83 18.02 -39.01
CA LEU A 327 -5.28 16.88 -39.75
C LEU A 327 -6.14 15.62 -39.57
N VAL A 328 -6.54 15.34 -38.33
CA VAL A 328 -7.36 14.17 -37.97
C VAL A 328 -8.79 14.30 -38.51
N ALA A 329 -9.43 15.44 -38.27
CA ALA A 329 -10.83 15.68 -38.62
C ALA A 329 -11.05 15.96 -40.11
N ASN A 330 -10.11 16.68 -40.75
CA ASN A 330 -10.33 17.32 -42.05
C ASN A 330 -9.10 17.29 -42.99
N GLY A 331 -8.20 16.32 -42.86
CA GLY A 331 -6.99 16.23 -43.69
C GLY A 331 -7.22 16.34 -45.21
N GLY A 332 -8.37 15.86 -45.71
CA GLY A 332 -8.75 15.96 -47.12
C GLY A 332 -8.83 17.40 -47.66
N ALA A 333 -9.22 18.37 -46.82
CA ALA A 333 -9.25 19.79 -47.19
C ALA A 333 -7.86 20.37 -47.50
N TYR A 334 -6.81 19.71 -47.02
CA TYR A 334 -5.41 20.08 -47.20
C TYR A 334 -4.72 19.26 -48.31
N GLY A 335 -5.49 18.50 -49.09
CA GLY A 335 -4.97 17.63 -50.14
C GLY A 335 -4.27 16.38 -49.59
N ILE A 336 -4.58 15.97 -48.36
CA ILE A 336 -3.97 14.82 -47.70
C ILE A 336 -4.91 13.63 -47.83
N SER A 337 -4.42 12.53 -48.42
CA SER A 337 -5.20 11.32 -48.65
C SER A 337 -5.17 10.34 -47.48
N ARG A 338 -4.15 10.42 -46.61
CA ARG A 338 -4.04 9.59 -45.42
C ARG A 338 -5.04 10.04 -44.35
N ARG A 339 -5.69 9.08 -43.69
CA ARG A 339 -6.60 9.37 -42.58
C ARG A 339 -5.90 9.08 -41.26
N TYR A 340 -6.09 9.98 -40.30
CA TYR A 340 -5.47 9.91 -38.99
C TYR A 340 -6.51 9.74 -37.89
N SER A 341 -6.10 9.22 -36.73
CA SER A 341 -6.80 9.25 -35.45
C SER A 341 -5.77 9.52 -34.34
N PHE A 342 -6.21 10.02 -33.18
CA PHE A 342 -5.32 10.18 -32.04
C PHE A 342 -5.04 8.85 -31.33
N SER A 343 -5.99 7.91 -31.34
CA SER A 343 -5.98 6.74 -30.47
C SER A 343 -6.29 5.41 -31.17
N SER A 344 -6.71 5.42 -32.44
CA SER A 344 -7.19 4.22 -33.16
C SER A 344 -6.46 3.99 -34.48
N SER A 345 -6.30 2.71 -34.85
CA SER A 345 -5.75 2.29 -36.15
C SER A 345 -6.69 1.29 -36.86
N GLY A 346 -6.60 1.20 -38.19
CA GLY A 346 -7.41 0.31 -39.03
C GLY A 346 -6.90 0.26 -40.47
N GLU A 347 -7.58 -0.49 -41.34
CA GLU A 347 -7.12 -0.78 -42.72
C GLU A 347 -6.80 0.48 -43.54
N ASN A 348 -7.48 1.61 -43.28
CA ASN A 348 -7.25 2.89 -43.92
C ASN A 348 -7.16 4.06 -42.91
N LEU A 349 -6.76 3.78 -41.67
CA LEU A 349 -6.68 4.74 -40.57
C LEU A 349 -5.40 4.48 -39.79
N VAL A 350 -4.55 5.49 -39.66
CA VAL A 350 -3.32 5.39 -38.86
C VAL A 350 -3.43 6.27 -37.62
N GLN A 351 -2.80 5.85 -36.52
CA GLN A 351 -2.61 6.73 -35.38
C GLN A 351 -1.57 7.80 -35.74
N LEU A 352 -1.86 9.06 -35.42
CA LEU A 352 -0.93 10.17 -35.66
C LEU A 352 0.33 9.96 -34.82
N ASP A 353 1.49 10.18 -35.43
CA ASP A 353 2.80 10.06 -34.78
C ASP A 353 3.62 11.30 -35.12
N LEU A 354 4.12 12.00 -34.10
CA LEU A 354 4.90 13.21 -34.31
C LEU A 354 6.37 12.94 -34.64
N LEU A 355 6.80 11.67 -34.72
CA LEU A 355 8.15 11.28 -35.14
C LEU A 355 8.19 10.67 -36.55
N THR A 356 7.07 10.15 -37.05
CA THR A 356 7.01 9.54 -38.38
C THR A 356 7.01 10.61 -39.46
N LYS A 357 8.01 10.57 -40.36
CA LYS A 357 8.24 11.58 -41.39
C LYS A 357 7.00 11.91 -42.21
N GLU A 358 6.29 10.90 -42.73
CA GLU A 358 5.13 11.12 -43.58
C GLU A 358 3.99 11.82 -42.84
N HIS A 359 3.88 11.61 -41.53
CA HIS A 359 2.85 12.19 -40.68
C HIS A 359 3.15 13.66 -40.40
N VAL A 360 4.40 13.97 -40.05
CA VAL A 360 4.83 15.36 -39.81
C VAL A 360 4.90 16.18 -41.09
N ASP A 361 5.23 15.58 -42.25
CA ASP A 361 5.17 16.26 -43.55
C ASP A 361 3.72 16.68 -43.88
N ASP A 362 2.74 15.85 -43.52
CA ASP A 362 1.32 16.17 -43.69
C ASP A 362 0.85 17.23 -42.68
N LEU A 363 1.27 17.15 -41.42
CA LEU A 363 0.99 18.19 -40.41
C LEU A 363 1.60 19.54 -40.80
N ALA A 364 2.80 19.55 -41.38
CA ALA A 364 3.45 20.75 -41.88
C ALA A 364 2.63 21.41 -43.00
N LYS A 365 1.99 20.63 -43.89
CA LYS A 365 1.08 21.18 -44.91
C LYS A 365 -0.14 21.86 -44.29
N VAL A 366 -0.72 21.26 -43.26
CA VAL A 366 -1.84 21.85 -42.49
C VAL A 366 -1.39 23.18 -41.89
N LEU A 367 -0.30 23.18 -41.13
CA LEU A 367 0.29 24.38 -40.51
C LEU A 367 0.58 25.48 -41.55
N GLN A 368 1.18 25.15 -42.69
CA GLN A 368 1.44 26.10 -43.78
C GLN A 368 0.16 26.68 -44.37
N ALA A 369 -0.87 25.88 -44.59
CA ALA A 369 -2.16 26.34 -45.12
C ALA A 369 -2.88 27.27 -44.13
N ILE A 370 -2.85 26.92 -42.84
CA ILE A 370 -3.37 27.74 -41.73
C ILE A 370 -2.64 29.10 -41.71
N SER A 371 -1.31 29.08 -41.71
CA SER A 371 -0.46 30.30 -41.64
C SER A 371 -0.63 31.22 -42.86
N SER A 372 -0.70 30.65 -44.07
CA SER A 372 -0.68 31.43 -45.33
C SER A 372 -2.04 31.92 -45.80
N SER A 373 -3.11 31.18 -45.53
CA SER A 373 -4.42 31.41 -46.13
C SER A 373 -5.58 31.45 -45.14
N GLY A 374 -5.32 31.19 -43.85
CA GLY A 374 -6.37 31.04 -42.86
C GLY A 374 -7.28 29.84 -43.15
N ALA A 375 -6.75 28.79 -43.79
CA ALA A 375 -7.50 27.59 -44.10
C ALA A 375 -7.59 26.69 -42.85
N MET A 376 -8.42 27.07 -41.88
CA MET A 376 -8.76 26.28 -40.71
C MET A 376 -10.27 26.31 -40.44
N SER A 377 -10.79 25.28 -39.79
CA SER A 377 -12.13 25.37 -39.20
C SER A 377 -12.15 26.42 -38.09
N THR A 378 -13.19 27.26 -38.09
CA THR A 378 -13.37 28.29 -37.08
C THR A 378 -14.22 27.78 -35.93
N PHE A 379 -13.69 27.86 -34.72
CA PHE A 379 -14.42 27.53 -33.50
C PHE A 379 -14.68 28.79 -32.67
N PRO A 380 -15.91 29.02 -32.18
CA PRO A 380 -16.20 30.21 -31.40
C PRO A 380 -15.32 30.31 -30.14
N GLY A 381 -14.67 31.46 -29.94
CA GLY A 381 -13.82 31.70 -28.78
C GLY A 381 -12.39 31.17 -28.88
N ILE A 382 -12.00 30.60 -30.02
CA ILE A 382 -10.61 30.31 -30.39
C ILE A 382 -10.13 31.42 -31.33
N ASP A 383 -9.13 32.19 -30.90
CA ASP A 383 -8.57 33.31 -31.67
C ASP A 383 -7.26 32.92 -32.35
N TRP A 384 -7.30 32.76 -33.67
CA TRP A 384 -6.15 32.44 -34.50
C TRP A 384 -5.28 33.66 -34.83
N SER A 385 -5.63 34.87 -34.40
CA SER A 385 -4.90 36.10 -34.75
C SER A 385 -3.42 36.08 -34.32
N ALA A 386 -3.10 35.39 -33.23
CA ALA A 386 -1.74 35.23 -32.71
C ALA A 386 -1.01 33.99 -33.26
N ALA A 387 -1.67 33.15 -34.05
CA ALA A 387 -1.15 31.83 -34.42
C ALA A 387 -0.07 31.89 -35.51
N THR A 388 -0.15 32.82 -36.46
CA THR A 388 0.77 32.85 -37.62
C THR A 388 2.25 32.87 -37.20
N SER A 389 2.65 33.74 -36.27
CA SER A 389 4.04 33.79 -35.81
C SER A 389 4.46 32.53 -35.04
N ARG A 390 3.52 31.91 -34.33
CA ARG A 390 3.78 30.71 -33.52
C ARG A 390 3.91 29.47 -34.40
N ILE A 391 3.02 29.33 -35.39
CA ILE A 391 3.11 28.31 -36.44
C ILE A 391 4.43 28.41 -37.21
N ASN A 392 4.91 29.62 -37.49
CA ASN A 392 6.22 29.77 -38.12
C ASN A 392 7.35 29.25 -37.23
N ALA A 393 7.29 29.48 -35.91
CA ALA A 393 8.24 28.90 -34.96
C ALA A 393 8.14 27.36 -34.91
N ASP A 394 6.92 26.79 -35.00
CA ASP A 394 6.73 25.34 -35.11
C ASP A 394 7.34 24.76 -36.39
N LEU A 395 7.16 25.45 -37.52
CA LEU A 395 7.73 25.06 -38.81
C LEU A 395 9.26 25.20 -38.84
N ASP A 396 9.81 26.20 -38.16
CA ASP A 396 11.26 26.37 -37.99
C ASP A 396 11.84 25.25 -37.10
N PHE A 397 11.11 24.88 -36.03
CA PHE A 397 11.46 23.74 -35.19
C PHE A 397 11.45 22.43 -35.99
N TYR A 398 10.38 22.17 -36.76
CA TYR A 398 10.30 21.03 -37.67
C TYR A 398 11.41 21.03 -38.72
N SER A 399 11.77 22.19 -39.27
CA SER A 399 12.87 22.29 -40.24
C SER A 399 14.23 21.99 -39.61
N THR A 400 14.38 22.22 -38.31
CA THR A 400 15.62 21.99 -37.55
C THR A 400 15.74 20.53 -37.09
N TYR A 401 14.68 19.99 -36.49
CA TYR A 401 14.70 18.68 -35.81
C TYR A 401 13.99 17.56 -36.59
N GLY A 402 13.25 17.90 -37.65
CA GLY A 402 12.53 16.95 -38.50
C GLY A 402 11.22 16.42 -37.91
N HIS A 403 10.76 16.95 -36.77
CA HIS A 403 9.56 16.49 -36.07
C HIS A 403 8.81 17.64 -35.37
N PHE A 404 7.60 17.37 -34.87
CA PHE A 404 6.78 18.33 -34.10
C PHE A 404 6.66 18.01 -32.61
N VAL A 405 7.55 17.17 -32.05
CA VAL A 405 7.64 16.96 -30.60
C VAL A 405 8.19 18.22 -29.92
N ILE A 406 7.29 19.15 -29.59
CA ILE A 406 7.56 20.45 -28.96
C ILE A 406 6.87 20.49 -27.60
N SER A 407 7.61 20.76 -26.53
CA SER A 407 7.05 20.90 -25.19
C SER A 407 7.83 21.94 -24.35
N ASN A 408 7.80 21.83 -23.02
CA ASN A 408 8.32 22.83 -22.07
C ASN A 408 9.21 22.23 -20.96
N GLY A 409 9.55 20.95 -21.05
CA GLY A 409 10.40 20.25 -20.09
C GLY A 409 11.89 20.52 -20.29
N PRO A 410 12.74 19.93 -19.43
CA PRO A 410 14.17 20.23 -19.36
C PRO A 410 15.00 19.75 -20.55
N TYR A 411 14.44 18.96 -21.46
CA TYR A 411 15.15 18.40 -22.60
C TYR A 411 14.38 18.53 -23.92
N ILE A 412 15.10 18.89 -24.99
CA ILE A 412 14.60 18.87 -26.37
C ILE A 412 14.98 17.53 -26.99
N LEU A 413 14.08 16.94 -27.78
CA LEU A 413 14.43 15.86 -28.69
C LEU A 413 15.24 16.42 -29.87
N ASP A 414 16.54 16.15 -29.89
CA ASP A 414 17.49 16.66 -30.89
C ASP A 414 17.55 15.76 -32.12
N MET A 415 17.45 14.45 -31.91
CA MET A 415 17.53 13.47 -32.98
C MET A 415 16.75 12.21 -32.63
N TYR A 416 16.03 11.68 -33.60
CA TYR A 416 15.45 10.34 -33.56
C TYR A 416 15.80 9.60 -34.85
N SER A 417 16.45 8.45 -34.72
CA SER A 417 16.90 7.60 -35.82
C SER A 417 16.39 6.19 -35.56
N PRO A 418 15.14 5.89 -35.96
CA PRO A 418 14.51 4.60 -35.69
C PRO A 418 15.28 3.43 -36.34
N GLU A 419 15.88 3.65 -37.51
CA GLU A 419 16.69 2.65 -38.22
C GLU A 419 17.98 2.25 -37.48
N ASN A 420 18.48 3.11 -36.59
CA ASN A 420 19.65 2.84 -35.75
C ASN A 420 19.26 2.56 -34.29
N LEU A 421 17.96 2.50 -33.98
CA LEU A 421 17.44 2.43 -32.62
C LEU A 421 18.05 3.50 -31.71
N TYR A 422 18.21 4.70 -32.22
CA TYR A 422 18.94 5.77 -31.53
C TYR A 422 18.06 7.00 -31.33
N LEU A 423 18.22 7.62 -30.17
CA LEU A 423 17.58 8.89 -29.84
C LEU A 423 18.53 9.75 -29.01
N LYS A 424 18.49 11.05 -29.24
CA LYS A 424 19.30 12.04 -28.52
C LYS A 424 18.44 13.16 -27.98
N LEU A 425 18.61 13.45 -26.70
CA LEU A 425 18.05 14.61 -26.03
C LEU A 425 19.16 15.61 -25.70
N ILE A 426 18.86 16.90 -25.82
CA ILE A 426 19.76 17.99 -25.41
C ILE A 426 19.06 18.88 -24.40
N LYS A 427 19.83 19.43 -23.45
CA LYS A 427 19.28 20.28 -22.40
C LYS A 427 18.62 21.54 -22.97
N PHE A 428 17.41 21.83 -22.50
CA PHE A 428 16.67 23.05 -22.81
C PHE A 428 16.98 24.15 -21.81
N ASN A 429 17.49 25.28 -22.31
CA ASN A 429 17.89 26.45 -21.51
C ASN A 429 16.87 27.60 -21.55
N GLY A 430 15.65 27.36 -22.02
CA GLY A 430 14.58 28.36 -22.00
C GLY A 430 14.06 28.64 -20.60
N GLN A 431 13.21 29.67 -20.48
CA GLN A 431 12.67 30.09 -19.19
C GLN A 431 11.79 28.99 -18.56
N ARG A 432 12.16 28.56 -17.35
CA ARG A 432 11.45 27.58 -16.51
C ARG A 432 11.61 27.97 -15.03
N SER A 433 10.66 27.56 -14.21
CA SER A 433 10.64 27.68 -12.75
C SER A 433 9.70 26.66 -12.10
N THR A 434 10.03 26.16 -10.91
CA THR A 434 9.15 25.27 -10.14
C THR A 434 8.60 25.96 -8.89
N PHE A 435 7.50 25.42 -8.34
CA PHE A 435 6.84 25.91 -7.14
C PHE A 435 6.98 24.98 -5.92
N ASN A 436 7.86 23.99 -5.97
CA ASN A 436 8.23 23.17 -4.80
C ASN A 436 9.74 23.25 -4.55
N ASP A 437 10.13 22.99 -3.32
CA ASP A 437 11.50 22.93 -2.81
C ASP A 437 11.94 21.50 -2.47
N ASP A 438 11.22 20.49 -2.97
CA ASP A 438 11.55 19.09 -2.74
C ASP A 438 12.85 18.72 -3.49
N PRO A 439 13.94 18.36 -2.78
CA PRO A 439 15.20 18.01 -3.42
C PRO A 439 15.11 16.73 -4.27
N MET A 440 14.06 15.92 -4.11
CA MET A 440 13.80 14.73 -4.93
C MET A 440 13.12 15.07 -6.27
N LEU A 441 12.65 16.31 -6.46
CA LEU A 441 11.96 16.79 -7.65
C LEU A 441 12.72 17.95 -8.32
N PRO A 442 13.90 17.67 -8.91
CA PRO A 442 14.77 18.72 -9.45
C PRO A 442 14.11 19.50 -10.59
N GLU A 443 14.28 20.83 -10.58
CA GLU A 443 13.85 21.72 -11.66
C GLU A 443 14.56 21.44 -12.99
N ASP A 444 15.87 21.18 -12.92
CA ASP A 444 16.74 20.99 -14.07
C ASP A 444 17.44 19.64 -14.03
N GLY A 445 17.64 19.05 -15.20
CA GLY A 445 18.49 17.88 -15.35
C GLY A 445 19.99 18.22 -15.29
N TYR A 446 20.77 17.29 -14.74
CA TYR A 446 22.22 17.40 -14.58
C TYR A 446 22.96 17.26 -15.92
N ALA A 447 22.56 16.28 -16.75
CA ALA A 447 23.21 16.00 -18.03
C ALA A 447 22.87 17.09 -19.06
N ASP A 448 23.86 17.48 -19.87
CA ASP A 448 23.69 18.40 -20.99
C ASP A 448 23.19 17.64 -22.24
N VAL A 449 23.54 16.36 -22.35
CA VAL A 449 23.13 15.44 -23.42
C VAL A 449 22.70 14.11 -22.81
N ILE A 450 21.59 13.54 -23.29
CA ILE A 450 21.15 12.18 -22.96
C ILE A 450 20.98 11.40 -24.27
N GLU A 451 21.68 10.28 -24.41
CA GLU A 451 21.57 9.39 -25.57
C GLU A 451 20.89 8.09 -25.16
N TYR A 452 19.91 7.67 -25.95
CA TYR A 452 19.26 6.37 -25.85
C TYR A 452 19.71 5.52 -27.02
N GLN A 453 20.21 4.32 -26.71
CA GLN A 453 20.56 3.31 -27.71
C GLN A 453 19.77 2.04 -27.42
N GLY A 454 18.99 1.59 -28.40
CA GLY A 454 18.22 0.36 -28.32
C GLY A 454 19.14 -0.86 -28.45
N VAL A 455 18.95 -1.81 -27.54
CA VAL A 455 19.64 -3.10 -27.49
C VAL A 455 18.59 -4.20 -27.53
N GLN A 456 18.70 -5.13 -28.47
CA GLN A 456 17.68 -6.15 -28.69
C GLN A 456 17.85 -7.41 -27.84
N ASN A 457 18.99 -7.55 -27.16
CA ASN A 457 19.31 -8.69 -26.30
C ASN A 457 19.59 -8.23 -24.87
N GLU A 458 18.86 -8.81 -23.91
CA GLU A 458 18.92 -8.51 -22.48
C GLU A 458 20.32 -8.69 -21.89
N ASP A 459 20.96 -9.84 -22.16
CA ASP A 459 22.28 -10.15 -21.61
C ASP A 459 23.35 -9.19 -22.15
N THR A 460 23.23 -8.82 -23.43
CA THR A 460 24.11 -7.84 -24.07
C THR A 460 23.96 -6.46 -23.43
N LEU A 461 22.73 -6.02 -23.12
CA LEU A 461 22.49 -4.75 -22.44
C LEU A 461 23.16 -4.74 -21.06
N LEU A 462 22.97 -5.79 -20.26
CA LEU A 462 23.58 -5.90 -18.93
C LEU A 462 25.12 -5.86 -18.99
N LEU A 463 25.72 -6.57 -19.95
CA LEU A 463 27.17 -6.56 -20.15
C LEU A 463 27.70 -5.18 -20.54
N LEU A 464 27.05 -4.50 -21.50
CA LEU A 464 27.47 -3.17 -21.95
C LEU A 464 27.40 -2.12 -20.83
N VAL A 465 26.43 -2.24 -19.92
CA VAL A 465 26.38 -1.40 -18.71
C VAL A 465 27.51 -1.76 -17.75
N ALA A 466 27.77 -3.05 -17.50
CA ALA A 466 28.85 -3.48 -16.61
C ALA A 466 30.26 -3.08 -17.11
N GLU A 467 30.44 -3.00 -18.43
CA GLU A 467 31.66 -2.56 -19.10
C GLU A 467 31.79 -1.03 -19.17
N GLY A 468 30.70 -0.29 -18.93
CA GLY A 468 30.67 1.17 -18.93
C GLY A 468 30.49 1.80 -20.32
N GLU A 469 30.08 1.02 -21.32
CA GLU A 469 29.65 1.52 -22.62
C GLU A 469 28.31 2.27 -22.49
N PHE A 470 27.43 1.79 -21.60
CA PHE A 470 26.27 2.54 -21.12
C PHE A 470 26.44 2.91 -19.64
N ASP A 471 25.96 4.10 -19.30
CA ASP A 471 25.98 4.59 -17.91
C ASP A 471 24.81 3.96 -17.13
N ILE A 472 23.65 3.79 -17.77
CA ILE A 472 22.42 3.21 -17.21
C ILE A 472 21.81 2.21 -18.18
N GLY A 473 21.35 1.05 -17.68
CA GLY A 473 20.45 0.16 -18.42
C GLY A 473 18.99 0.41 -18.03
N LEU A 474 18.15 0.82 -18.97
CA LEU A 474 16.72 1.08 -18.75
C LEU A 474 15.86 -0.18 -18.93
N PHE A 475 16.30 -1.27 -18.32
CA PHE A 475 15.58 -2.52 -18.20
C PHE A 475 15.94 -3.14 -16.84
N ALA A 476 14.93 -3.63 -16.12
CA ALA A 476 15.15 -4.25 -14.83
C ALA A 476 15.27 -5.77 -15.01
N PHE A 477 16.17 -6.40 -14.29
CA PHE A 477 16.42 -7.84 -14.38
C PHE A 477 16.16 -8.49 -13.02
N GLY A 478 15.65 -9.72 -13.03
CA GLY A 478 15.58 -10.53 -11.81
C GLY A 478 16.97 -10.80 -11.22
N ALA A 479 17.04 -10.99 -9.90
CA ALA A 479 18.31 -11.19 -9.17
C ALA A 479 19.23 -12.24 -9.80
N ASN A 480 18.65 -13.33 -10.31
CA ASN A 480 19.36 -14.45 -10.94
C ASN A 480 20.26 -14.03 -12.11
N LYS A 481 19.85 -13.04 -12.91
CA LYS A 481 20.66 -12.53 -14.03
C LYS A 481 21.99 -11.94 -13.59
N TYR A 482 22.05 -11.38 -12.38
CA TYR A 482 23.28 -10.82 -11.81
C TYR A 482 24.20 -11.88 -11.21
N LEU A 483 23.64 -12.99 -10.74
CA LEU A 483 24.41 -14.12 -10.20
C LEU A 483 25.22 -14.84 -11.29
N ASP A 484 24.79 -14.73 -12.55
CA ASP A 484 25.50 -15.27 -13.70
C ASP A 484 26.71 -14.41 -14.15
N LEU A 485 26.86 -13.18 -13.63
CA LEU A 485 28.00 -12.32 -13.95
C LEU A 485 29.27 -12.72 -13.18
N SER A 486 30.44 -12.44 -13.78
CA SER A 486 31.70 -12.56 -13.04
C SER A 486 31.77 -11.55 -11.89
N PRO A 487 32.48 -11.86 -10.78
CA PRO A 487 32.62 -10.93 -9.66
C PRO A 487 33.17 -9.55 -10.07
N ASP A 488 34.07 -9.51 -11.05
CA ASP A 488 34.65 -8.26 -11.56
C ASP A 488 33.58 -7.39 -12.25
N LEU A 489 32.74 -7.97 -13.12
CA LEU A 489 31.66 -7.24 -13.79
C LEU A 489 30.58 -6.79 -12.81
N LEU A 490 30.18 -7.67 -11.88
CA LEU A 490 29.20 -7.33 -10.86
C LEU A 490 29.69 -6.17 -9.95
N SER A 491 30.99 -6.12 -9.65
CA SER A 491 31.56 -5.05 -8.83
C SER A 491 31.47 -3.65 -9.46
N ASN A 492 31.32 -3.58 -10.79
CA ASN A 492 31.13 -2.32 -11.53
C ASN A 492 29.69 -1.79 -11.46
N LEU A 493 28.72 -2.60 -10.98
CA LEU A 493 27.30 -2.25 -11.04
C LEU A 493 26.77 -1.77 -9.69
N SER A 494 26.04 -0.65 -9.71
CA SER A 494 25.02 -0.31 -8.71
C SER A 494 23.69 -0.86 -9.18
N LEU A 495 23.02 -1.60 -8.31
CA LEU A 495 21.73 -2.21 -8.58
C LEU A 495 20.66 -1.42 -7.84
N TYR A 496 19.68 -0.92 -8.57
CA TYR A 496 18.55 -0.17 -8.02
C TYR A 496 17.29 -1.02 -8.14
N ASN A 497 16.69 -1.37 -7.01
CA ASN A 497 15.50 -2.20 -6.97
C ASN A 497 14.27 -1.44 -7.50
N VAL A 498 13.34 -2.19 -8.08
CA VAL A 498 12.00 -1.74 -8.48
C VAL A 498 11.01 -2.81 -8.08
N ALA A 499 9.88 -2.40 -7.51
CA ALA A 499 8.75 -3.29 -7.29
C ALA A 499 8.12 -3.62 -8.65
N SER A 500 8.20 -4.88 -9.07
CA SER A 500 7.74 -5.31 -10.39
C SER A 500 6.36 -5.96 -10.34
N SER A 501 6.09 -6.76 -9.31
CA SER A 501 4.82 -7.44 -9.13
C SER A 501 4.60 -7.87 -7.67
N SER A 502 3.44 -8.43 -7.37
CA SER A 502 3.17 -9.15 -6.13
C SER A 502 2.62 -10.53 -6.42
N VAL A 503 2.88 -11.48 -5.52
CA VAL A 503 2.38 -12.86 -5.60
C VAL A 503 1.45 -13.12 -4.43
N ASP A 504 0.30 -13.73 -4.72
CA ASP A 504 -0.70 -14.13 -3.73
C ASP A 504 -1.13 -15.58 -3.89
N LEU A 505 -1.74 -16.13 -2.84
CA LEU A 505 -2.63 -17.27 -2.93
C LEU A 505 -4.06 -16.75 -2.99
N THR A 506 -4.77 -17.08 -4.07
CA THR A 506 -6.21 -16.84 -4.19
C THR A 506 -6.94 -18.12 -3.81
N LEU A 507 -7.89 -18.03 -2.89
CA LEU A 507 -8.62 -19.17 -2.36
C LEU A 507 -10.07 -19.15 -2.88
N ASN A 508 -10.62 -20.34 -3.13
CA ASN A 508 -12.04 -20.52 -3.43
C ASN A 508 -12.77 -20.98 -2.16
N PRO A 509 -13.46 -20.08 -1.44
CA PRO A 509 -14.16 -20.42 -0.21
C PRO A 509 -15.56 -21.00 -0.43
N TYR A 510 -15.92 -21.39 -1.66
CA TYR A 510 -17.29 -21.78 -1.98
C TYR A 510 -17.78 -22.98 -1.15
N HIS A 511 -19.00 -22.84 -0.64
CA HIS A 511 -19.86 -23.91 -0.16
C HIS A 511 -21.27 -23.70 -0.72
N ASP A 512 -22.11 -24.73 -0.68
CA ASP A 512 -23.51 -24.61 -1.06
C ASP A 512 -24.22 -23.56 -0.19
N GLN A 513 -24.88 -22.57 -0.81
CA GLN A 513 -25.49 -21.43 -0.11
C GLN A 513 -26.63 -21.81 0.84
N ASP A 514 -27.21 -23.00 0.69
CA ASP A 514 -28.28 -23.52 1.54
C ASP A 514 -27.74 -24.30 2.76
N LYS A 515 -26.42 -24.38 2.94
CA LYS A 515 -25.77 -25.15 4.01
C LYS A 515 -24.85 -24.28 4.85
N ASP A 516 -24.88 -24.46 6.17
CA ASP A 516 -23.92 -23.85 7.12
C ASP A 516 -22.70 -24.75 7.34
N ALA A 517 -22.29 -25.47 6.29
CA ALA A 517 -21.22 -26.45 6.31
C ALA A 517 -20.34 -26.32 5.06
N PRO A 518 -19.04 -26.67 5.14
CA PRO A 518 -18.07 -26.62 4.02
C PRO A 518 -18.32 -27.74 2.98
N ILE A 519 -19.55 -27.86 2.51
CA ILE A 519 -20.04 -28.88 1.58
C ILE A 519 -20.29 -28.24 0.22
N VAL A 520 -19.86 -28.91 -0.84
CA VAL A 520 -20.12 -28.56 -2.23
C VAL A 520 -20.82 -29.73 -2.91
N THR A 521 -22.00 -29.48 -3.47
CA THR A 521 -22.76 -30.51 -4.20
C THR A 521 -22.71 -30.25 -5.71
N LEU A 522 -22.19 -31.22 -6.45
CA LEU A 522 -22.15 -31.21 -7.91
C LEU A 522 -22.90 -32.44 -8.45
N ASP A 523 -23.18 -32.45 -9.75
CA ASP A 523 -23.76 -33.62 -10.44
C ASP A 523 -22.88 -34.88 -10.30
N THR A 524 -21.58 -34.70 -10.06
CA THR A 524 -20.59 -35.78 -9.89
C THR A 524 -20.51 -36.32 -8.47
N GLY A 525 -21.11 -35.65 -7.48
CA GLY A 525 -21.08 -36.06 -6.07
C GLY A 525 -21.05 -34.87 -5.10
N THR A 526 -20.93 -35.20 -3.82
CA THR A 526 -20.80 -34.24 -2.72
C THR A 526 -19.37 -34.24 -2.22
N TYR A 527 -18.80 -33.05 -2.02
CA TYR A 527 -17.40 -32.86 -1.68
C TYR A 527 -17.28 -31.95 -0.45
N PHE A 528 -16.18 -32.11 0.29
CA PHE A 528 -15.76 -31.17 1.31
C PHE A 528 -14.80 -30.14 0.73
N ASN A 529 -15.04 -28.85 0.97
CA ASN A 529 -14.11 -27.78 0.62
C ASN A 529 -13.36 -27.29 1.87
N PRO A 530 -12.08 -27.64 2.06
CA PRO A 530 -11.33 -27.19 3.23
C PRO A 530 -11.21 -25.67 3.29
N PHE A 531 -11.21 -24.96 2.16
CA PHE A 531 -11.12 -23.50 2.14
C PHE A 531 -12.47 -22.80 2.31
N ALA A 532 -13.59 -23.51 2.43
CA ALA A 532 -14.82 -22.94 2.97
C ALA A 532 -14.73 -22.72 4.49
N VAL A 533 -13.81 -23.41 5.18
CA VAL A 533 -13.53 -23.20 6.60
C VAL A 533 -12.58 -22.01 6.77
N ARG A 534 -13.03 -20.94 7.43
CA ARG A 534 -12.27 -19.69 7.57
C ARG A 534 -10.96 -19.89 8.33
N GLU A 535 -10.96 -20.68 9.40
CA GLU A 535 -9.76 -20.96 10.19
C GLU A 535 -8.67 -21.62 9.35
N ILE A 536 -9.04 -22.46 8.38
CA ILE A 536 -8.10 -23.10 7.44
C ILE A 536 -7.50 -22.06 6.49
N ARG A 537 -8.31 -21.13 5.97
CA ARG A 537 -7.80 -20.01 5.15
C ARG A 537 -6.86 -19.14 5.98
N PHE A 538 -7.28 -18.76 7.19
CA PHE A 538 -6.50 -17.87 8.05
C PHE A 538 -5.18 -18.50 8.49
N ALA A 539 -5.17 -19.81 8.78
CA ALA A 539 -3.96 -20.57 9.15
C ALA A 539 -2.84 -20.47 8.10
N LEU A 540 -3.17 -20.35 6.80
CA LEU A 540 -2.17 -20.22 5.75
C LEU A 540 -1.32 -18.95 5.87
N ASN A 541 -1.83 -17.88 6.49
CA ASN A 541 -1.00 -16.70 6.76
C ASN A 541 0.15 -16.98 7.70
N TYR A 542 0.00 -17.98 8.60
CA TYR A 542 0.97 -18.36 9.61
C TYR A 542 1.75 -19.62 9.24
N LEU A 543 1.21 -20.46 8.36
CA LEU A 543 1.88 -21.67 7.89
C LEU A 543 2.92 -21.38 6.80
N VAL A 544 2.63 -20.42 5.91
CA VAL A 544 3.52 -20.09 4.79
C VAL A 544 4.61 -19.13 5.26
N ASN A 545 5.86 -19.59 5.23
CA ASN A 545 7.01 -18.77 5.56
C ASN A 545 7.42 -17.94 4.34
N ARG A 546 7.14 -16.63 4.39
CA ARG A 546 7.44 -15.68 3.29
C ARG A 546 8.94 -15.40 3.21
N ARG A 547 9.65 -15.39 4.34
CA ARG A 547 11.11 -15.28 4.37
C ARG A 547 11.78 -16.43 3.60
N TYR A 548 11.26 -17.65 3.75
CA TYR A 548 11.73 -18.81 2.99
C TYR A 548 11.56 -18.60 1.49
N ILE A 549 10.41 -18.08 1.04
CA ILE A 549 10.17 -17.75 -0.37
C ILE A 549 11.19 -16.72 -0.86
N VAL A 550 11.40 -15.64 -0.10
CA VAL A 550 12.36 -14.58 -0.45
C VAL A 550 13.79 -15.15 -0.58
N ASP A 551 14.26 -15.90 0.42
CA ASP A 551 15.65 -16.34 0.49
C ASP A 551 15.95 -17.51 -0.46
N ASN A 552 15.03 -18.48 -0.56
CA ASN A 552 15.29 -19.76 -1.21
C ASN A 552 14.69 -19.85 -2.62
N ILE A 553 13.62 -19.11 -2.92
CA ILE A 553 12.99 -19.10 -4.25
C ILE A 553 13.42 -17.86 -5.05
N PHE A 554 13.46 -16.68 -4.40
CA PHE A 554 13.81 -15.41 -5.07
C PHE A 554 15.25 -14.96 -4.85
N HIS A 555 16.03 -15.66 -4.02
CA HIS A 555 17.43 -15.33 -3.71
C HIS A 555 17.64 -13.87 -3.26
N GLY A 556 16.71 -13.35 -2.46
CA GLY A 556 16.71 -11.96 -2.00
C GLY A 556 16.10 -10.94 -2.98
N GLY A 557 15.65 -11.39 -4.16
CA GLY A 557 14.97 -10.56 -5.18
C GLY A 557 13.49 -10.30 -4.91
N ALA A 558 13.09 -10.20 -3.64
CA ALA A 558 11.71 -9.96 -3.21
C ALA A 558 11.67 -9.45 -1.76
N ALA A 559 10.53 -8.88 -1.36
CA ALA A 559 10.22 -8.58 0.04
C ALA A 559 8.95 -9.33 0.48
N PRO A 560 8.87 -9.78 1.76
CA PRO A 560 7.65 -10.35 2.31
C PRO A 560 6.48 -9.35 2.23
N ALA A 561 5.34 -9.81 1.74
CA ALA A 561 4.10 -9.01 1.69
C ALA A 561 3.04 -9.66 2.60
N LEU A 562 2.60 -8.92 3.61
CA LEU A 562 1.60 -9.40 4.58
C LEU A 562 0.16 -9.06 4.16
N SER A 563 -0.03 -8.20 3.16
CA SER A 563 -1.33 -7.87 2.58
C SER A 563 -1.23 -7.38 1.14
N GLY A 564 -2.38 -6.98 0.58
CA GLY A 564 -2.45 -6.32 -0.74
C GLY A 564 -1.93 -4.89 -0.77
N ILE A 565 -1.59 -4.32 0.39
CA ILE A 565 -0.79 -3.10 0.48
C ILE A 565 0.68 -3.53 0.43
N ALA A 566 1.33 -3.34 -0.72
CA ALA A 566 2.68 -3.83 -0.92
C ALA A 566 3.70 -3.07 -0.04
N PRO A 567 4.85 -3.67 0.33
CA PRO A 567 5.86 -3.01 1.16
C PRO A 567 6.36 -1.68 0.60
N SER A 568 6.48 -1.56 -0.74
CA SER A 568 6.90 -0.32 -1.41
C SER A 568 5.78 0.72 -1.57
N ASP A 569 4.53 0.39 -1.22
CA ASP A 569 3.41 1.33 -1.28
C ASP A 569 3.59 2.42 -0.21
N PRO A 570 3.43 3.72 -0.53
CA PRO A 570 3.56 4.82 0.44
C PRO A 570 2.62 4.70 1.65
N ALA A 571 1.51 3.96 1.51
CA ALA A 571 0.55 3.71 2.57
C ALA A 571 0.97 2.59 3.54
N SER A 572 1.99 1.77 3.22
CA SER A 572 2.36 0.58 3.99
C SER A 572 2.62 0.87 5.48
N LYS A 573 3.22 2.03 5.78
CA LYS A 573 3.52 2.53 7.13
C LYS A 573 2.30 2.67 8.04
N TYR A 574 1.08 2.78 7.50
CA TYR A 574 -0.14 2.94 8.30
C TYR A 574 -0.73 1.61 8.79
N PHE A 575 -0.24 0.47 8.27
CA PHE A 575 -0.82 -0.85 8.52
C PHE A 575 -0.02 -1.74 9.48
N THR A 576 1.16 -1.29 9.94
CA THR A 576 1.94 -2.00 10.96
C THR A 576 1.12 -2.38 12.21
N PRO A 577 0.21 -1.53 12.75
CA PRO A 577 -0.65 -1.93 13.87
C PRO A 577 -1.55 -3.14 13.56
N VAL A 578 -2.03 -3.28 12.32
CA VAL A 578 -2.87 -4.42 11.90
C VAL A 578 -2.08 -5.72 11.95
N TYR A 579 -0.90 -5.75 11.35
CA TYR A 579 -0.05 -6.93 11.32
C TYR A 579 0.35 -7.36 12.73
N ARG A 580 0.72 -6.38 13.57
CA ARG A 580 1.04 -6.61 14.98
C ARG A 580 -0.14 -7.19 15.77
N ALA A 581 -1.32 -6.58 15.67
CA ALA A 581 -2.52 -7.03 16.38
C ALA A 581 -2.93 -8.47 16.00
N LEU A 582 -2.73 -8.83 14.73
CA LEU A 582 -2.96 -10.19 14.22
C LEU A 582 -1.77 -11.13 14.47
N GLY A 583 -0.61 -10.64 14.89
CA GLY A 583 0.60 -11.46 15.09
C GLY A 583 1.18 -12.00 13.78
N LEU A 584 0.99 -11.27 12.68
CA LEU A 584 1.52 -11.64 11.37
C LEU A 584 2.98 -11.23 11.25
N THR A 585 3.83 -12.21 10.95
CA THR A 585 5.27 -12.06 10.74
C THR A 585 5.67 -12.58 9.36
N GLU A 586 6.89 -12.29 8.90
CA GLU A 586 7.37 -12.79 7.61
C GLU A 586 7.69 -14.29 7.64
N GLU A 587 8.00 -14.88 8.80
CA GLU A 587 8.26 -16.30 8.98
C GLU A 587 7.00 -17.14 9.25
N GLY A 588 5.92 -16.48 9.68
CA GLY A 588 4.70 -17.13 10.15
C GLY A 588 4.79 -17.63 11.60
N ASP A 589 3.74 -18.32 12.04
CA ASP A 589 3.65 -19.01 13.33
C ASP A 589 3.07 -20.42 13.10
N PHE A 590 3.97 -21.40 12.99
CA PHE A 590 3.59 -22.78 12.69
C PHE A 590 2.63 -23.36 13.73
N ASN A 591 2.85 -23.08 15.02
CA ASN A 591 2.06 -23.68 16.08
C ASN A 591 0.65 -23.06 16.10
N TYR A 592 0.56 -21.75 15.89
CA TYR A 592 -0.74 -21.11 15.77
C TYR A 592 -1.51 -21.58 14.54
N ALA A 593 -0.82 -21.76 13.40
CA ALA A 593 -1.43 -22.34 12.20
C ALA A 593 -2.03 -23.72 12.49
N MET A 594 -1.28 -24.60 13.18
CA MET A 594 -1.76 -25.94 13.50
C MET A 594 -2.98 -25.91 14.42
N ARG A 595 -3.01 -25.00 15.41
CA ARG A 595 -4.19 -24.85 16.27
C ARG A 595 -5.42 -24.41 15.48
N LEU A 596 -5.28 -23.40 14.61
CA LEU A 596 -6.38 -22.93 13.76
C LEU A 596 -6.91 -24.06 12.87
N ILE A 597 -6.02 -24.89 12.32
CA ILE A 597 -6.41 -26.05 11.51
C ILE A 597 -7.19 -27.06 12.35
N ASP A 598 -6.70 -27.41 13.54
CA ASP A 598 -7.36 -28.38 14.41
C ASP A 598 -8.75 -27.89 14.88
N GLU A 599 -8.86 -26.62 15.26
CA GLU A 599 -10.13 -25.98 15.64
C GLU A 599 -11.12 -25.93 14.47
N GLY A 600 -10.65 -25.48 13.30
CA GLY A 600 -11.44 -25.41 12.08
C GLY A 600 -11.96 -26.78 11.65
N MET A 601 -11.11 -27.79 11.64
CA MET A 601 -11.50 -29.15 11.26
C MET A 601 -12.45 -29.79 12.25
N LYS A 602 -12.27 -29.56 13.57
CA LYS A 602 -13.21 -30.03 14.58
C LYS A 602 -14.60 -29.43 14.37
N ASN A 603 -14.69 -28.12 14.14
CA ASN A 603 -15.97 -27.46 13.87
C ASN A 603 -16.59 -27.99 12.56
N ALA A 604 -15.76 -28.19 11.52
CA ALA A 604 -16.19 -28.72 10.24
C ALA A 604 -16.76 -30.14 10.35
N MET A 605 -16.18 -31.00 11.19
CA MET A 605 -16.74 -32.34 11.48
C MET A 605 -18.16 -32.25 12.07
N GLU A 606 -18.38 -31.34 13.02
CA GLU A 606 -19.70 -31.12 13.62
C GLU A 606 -20.70 -30.53 12.61
N GLN A 607 -20.24 -29.65 11.73
CA GLN A 607 -21.05 -29.05 10.66
C GLN A 607 -21.52 -30.10 9.66
N VAL A 608 -20.60 -30.89 9.08
CA VAL A 608 -20.96 -31.85 8.04
C VAL A 608 -21.82 -33.01 8.58
N ALA A 609 -21.64 -33.37 9.85
CA ALA A 609 -22.46 -34.39 10.51
C ALA A 609 -23.95 -34.00 10.57
N ARG A 610 -24.27 -32.70 10.69
CA ARG A 610 -25.67 -32.21 10.65
C ARG A 610 -26.35 -32.48 9.31
N TYR A 611 -25.56 -32.61 8.25
CA TYR A 611 -26.02 -32.92 6.90
C TYR A 611 -25.90 -34.41 6.54
N GLY A 612 -25.58 -35.27 7.52
CA GLY A 612 -25.51 -36.72 7.33
C GLY A 612 -24.21 -37.21 6.69
N HIS A 613 -23.18 -36.37 6.67
CA HIS A 613 -21.86 -36.70 6.13
C HIS A 613 -20.85 -36.98 7.24
N THR A 614 -19.73 -37.62 6.88
CA THR A 614 -18.64 -37.97 7.78
C THR A 614 -17.35 -37.29 7.36
N LEU A 615 -16.58 -36.80 8.33
CA LEU A 615 -15.24 -36.25 8.13
C LEU A 615 -14.31 -36.83 9.19
N GLU A 616 -13.25 -37.50 8.78
CA GLU A 616 -12.35 -38.23 9.67
C GLU A 616 -10.90 -38.11 9.21
N LYS A 617 -9.95 -37.98 10.15
CA LYS A 617 -8.52 -38.09 9.87
C LYS A 617 -8.09 -39.54 10.07
N ARG A 618 -7.44 -40.14 9.07
CA ARG A 618 -7.00 -41.55 9.11
C ARG A 618 -5.53 -41.69 9.50
N ASP A 619 -5.10 -42.93 9.71
CA ASP A 619 -3.73 -43.29 10.13
C ASP A 619 -2.65 -42.88 9.12
N ASP A 620 -3.01 -42.63 7.87
CA ASP A 620 -2.10 -42.10 6.84
C ASP A 620 -1.89 -40.59 6.93
N GLY A 621 -2.53 -39.93 7.90
CA GLY A 621 -2.41 -38.50 8.17
C GLY A 621 -3.38 -37.63 7.37
N PHE A 622 -4.17 -38.20 6.46
CA PHE A 622 -5.08 -37.45 5.60
C PHE A 622 -6.52 -37.43 6.11
N TRP A 623 -7.23 -36.36 5.79
CA TRP A 623 -8.66 -36.22 6.03
C TRP A 623 -9.47 -36.90 4.92
N TYR A 624 -10.56 -37.54 5.32
CA TYR A 624 -11.49 -38.23 4.44
C TYR A 624 -12.91 -37.74 4.69
N PHE A 625 -13.59 -37.34 3.61
CA PHE A 625 -15.00 -36.99 3.58
C PHE A 625 -15.80 -38.11 2.92
N ASP A 626 -16.74 -38.71 3.64
CA ASP A 626 -17.51 -39.89 3.20
C ASP A 626 -16.62 -41.01 2.61
N GLY A 627 -15.46 -41.21 3.24
CA GLY A 627 -14.49 -42.22 2.87
C GLY A 627 -13.63 -41.92 1.64
N GLN A 628 -13.80 -40.76 0.99
CA GLN A 628 -12.91 -40.24 -0.05
C GLN A 628 -11.92 -39.23 0.53
N PRO A 629 -10.65 -39.21 0.08
CA PRO A 629 -9.68 -38.23 0.59
C PRO A 629 -10.13 -36.81 0.24
N VAL A 630 -9.98 -35.88 1.19
CA VAL A 630 -10.18 -34.45 0.94
C VAL A 630 -9.06 -33.96 0.02
N GLU A 631 -9.45 -33.41 -1.12
CA GLU A 631 -8.53 -32.98 -2.19
C GLU A 631 -8.60 -31.46 -2.41
N VAL A 632 -7.42 -30.84 -2.47
CA VAL A 632 -7.19 -29.45 -2.87
C VAL A 632 -6.76 -29.43 -4.33
N LYS A 633 -7.61 -28.85 -5.19
CA LYS A 633 -7.31 -28.59 -6.60
C LYS A 633 -6.52 -27.29 -6.71
N PHE A 634 -5.20 -27.39 -6.86
CA PHE A 634 -4.29 -26.24 -6.81
C PHE A 634 -3.80 -25.88 -8.21
N VAL A 635 -4.31 -24.77 -8.75
CA VAL A 635 -3.84 -24.19 -10.01
C VAL A 635 -2.51 -23.46 -9.77
N ILE A 636 -1.43 -24.00 -10.34
CA ILE A 636 -0.07 -23.49 -10.16
C ILE A 636 0.44 -22.95 -11.50
N ARG A 637 0.79 -21.67 -11.52
CA ARG A 637 1.40 -20.98 -12.67
C ARG A 637 2.79 -21.54 -12.97
N THR A 638 3.15 -21.69 -14.24
CA THR A 638 4.37 -22.39 -14.69
C THR A 638 5.45 -21.51 -15.31
N GLU A 639 5.13 -20.26 -15.59
CA GLU A 639 5.96 -19.34 -16.38
C GLU A 639 7.06 -18.65 -15.58
N ASP A 640 6.97 -18.68 -14.26
CA ASP A 640 7.86 -17.99 -13.32
C ASP A 640 7.92 -18.74 -11.97
N GLU A 641 8.60 -18.14 -11.00
CA GLU A 641 8.88 -18.66 -9.65
C GLU A 641 7.61 -19.03 -8.85
N ARG A 642 6.41 -18.62 -9.30
CA ARG A 642 5.13 -19.09 -8.73
C ARG A 642 4.97 -20.61 -8.81
N LYS A 643 5.66 -21.27 -9.74
CA LYS A 643 5.69 -22.73 -9.80
C LYS A 643 6.29 -23.30 -8.51
N ASP A 644 7.45 -22.80 -8.11
CA ASP A 644 8.19 -23.31 -6.96
C ASP A 644 7.49 -22.91 -5.65
N ILE A 645 6.87 -21.73 -5.61
CA ILE A 645 5.94 -21.35 -4.52
C ILE A 645 4.80 -22.35 -4.43
N GLY A 646 4.14 -22.67 -5.56
CA GLY A 646 3.03 -23.60 -5.60
C GLY A 646 3.41 -25.00 -5.12
N LEU A 647 4.61 -25.48 -5.46
CA LEU A 647 5.13 -26.76 -4.97
C LEU A 647 5.42 -26.71 -3.46
N TYR A 648 6.09 -25.67 -2.98
CA TYR A 648 6.33 -25.46 -1.54
C TYR A 648 5.03 -25.45 -0.73
N VAL A 649 4.04 -24.67 -1.17
CA VAL A 649 2.73 -24.59 -0.51
C VAL A 649 1.98 -25.92 -0.59
N SER A 650 2.08 -26.66 -1.70
CA SER A 650 1.50 -28.01 -1.81
C SER A 650 2.07 -28.95 -0.75
N ASP A 651 3.38 -28.91 -0.54
CA ASP A 651 4.05 -29.76 0.45
C ASP A 651 3.63 -29.38 1.89
N LEU A 652 3.43 -28.09 2.17
CA LEU A 652 2.90 -27.65 3.47
C LEU A 652 1.48 -28.20 3.71
N ILE A 653 0.62 -28.14 2.70
CA ILE A 653 -0.76 -28.64 2.78
C ILE A 653 -0.77 -30.16 3.03
N GLU A 654 -0.01 -30.93 2.25
CA GLU A 654 0.01 -32.39 2.40
C GLU A 654 0.63 -32.83 3.73
N ASN A 655 1.73 -32.21 4.15
CA ASN A 655 2.47 -32.64 5.34
C ASN A 655 1.85 -32.20 6.67
N TYR A 656 1.18 -31.04 6.70
CA TYR A 656 0.74 -30.44 7.96
C TYR A 656 -0.78 -30.29 8.05
N MET A 657 -1.48 -29.97 6.96
CA MET A 657 -2.94 -29.79 6.97
C MET A 657 -3.68 -31.12 6.79
N GLY A 658 -3.04 -32.12 6.17
CA GLY A 658 -3.60 -33.45 5.95
C GLY A 658 -4.60 -33.50 4.80
N PHE A 659 -4.43 -32.66 3.78
CA PHE A 659 -5.24 -32.71 2.54
C PHE A 659 -4.38 -33.20 1.37
N LYS A 660 -4.96 -34.00 0.48
CA LYS A 660 -4.29 -34.37 -0.78
C LYS A 660 -4.28 -33.16 -1.71
N VAL A 661 -3.21 -32.97 -2.49
CA VAL A 661 -3.13 -31.85 -3.44
C VAL A 661 -3.05 -32.36 -4.87
N ASP A 662 -4.05 -32.00 -5.68
CA ASP A 662 -3.96 -32.07 -7.14
C ASP A 662 -3.20 -30.85 -7.66
N ARG A 663 -1.91 -31.05 -7.95
CA ARG A 663 -0.98 -30.02 -8.43
C ARG A 663 -1.22 -29.75 -9.92
N MET A 664 -2.12 -28.84 -10.25
CA MET A 664 -2.50 -28.47 -11.62
C MET A 664 -1.51 -27.44 -12.20
N LEU A 665 -0.42 -27.92 -12.81
CA LEU A 665 0.60 -27.07 -13.46
C LEU A 665 0.07 -26.48 -14.79
N LEU A 666 -0.31 -25.20 -14.80
CA LEU A 666 -1.00 -24.56 -15.92
C LEU A 666 -0.37 -23.23 -16.36
N ASN A 667 -0.39 -23.01 -17.69
CA ASN A 667 -0.04 -21.72 -18.31
C ASN A 667 -1.17 -20.67 -18.16
N ARG A 668 -0.88 -19.42 -18.55
CA ARG A 668 -1.69 -18.24 -18.17
C ARG A 668 -3.10 -18.35 -18.70
N GLN A 669 -3.20 -18.76 -19.95
CA GLN A 669 -4.46 -18.86 -20.66
C GLN A 669 -5.38 -19.90 -20.01
N LYS A 670 -4.84 -21.10 -19.70
CA LYS A 670 -5.62 -22.16 -19.06
C LYS A 670 -5.99 -21.83 -17.62
N ALA A 671 -5.05 -21.29 -16.84
CA ALA A 671 -5.31 -20.86 -15.47
C ALA A 671 -6.40 -19.78 -15.43
N SER A 672 -6.32 -18.76 -16.31
CA SER A 672 -7.31 -17.68 -16.37
C SER A 672 -8.71 -18.18 -16.76
N GLU A 673 -8.80 -19.19 -17.62
CA GLU A 673 -10.08 -19.79 -18.02
C GLU A 673 -10.76 -20.49 -16.85
N ILE A 674 -10.00 -21.22 -16.03
CA ILE A 674 -10.54 -21.98 -14.89
C ILE A 674 -10.84 -21.04 -13.71
N VAL A 675 -9.92 -20.11 -13.39
CA VAL A 675 -9.99 -19.32 -12.15
C VAL A 675 -10.91 -18.10 -12.28
N PHE A 676 -10.91 -17.41 -13.42
CA PHE A 676 -11.54 -16.08 -13.54
C PHE A 676 -12.72 -16.00 -14.50
N ARG A 677 -12.91 -16.99 -15.38
CA ARG A 677 -13.98 -16.98 -16.38
C ARG A 677 -15.15 -17.90 -16.05
N LYS A 678 -15.07 -18.61 -14.93
CA LYS A 678 -16.12 -19.50 -14.44
C LYS A 678 -16.51 -19.14 -13.00
N PRO A 679 -17.78 -19.38 -12.61
CA PRO A 679 -18.20 -19.29 -11.23
C PRO A 679 -17.36 -20.19 -10.31
N ILE A 680 -17.06 -19.69 -9.11
CA ILE A 680 -16.33 -20.46 -8.08
C ILE A 680 -17.09 -21.70 -7.61
N SER A 681 -18.43 -21.69 -7.77
CA SER A 681 -19.32 -22.81 -7.49
C SER A 681 -19.11 -24.02 -8.40
N THR A 682 -18.42 -23.86 -9.54
CA THR A 682 -18.04 -25.01 -10.39
C THR A 682 -17.04 -25.93 -9.69
N TYR A 683 -16.33 -25.42 -8.68
CA TYR A 683 -15.37 -26.18 -7.87
C TYR A 683 -14.29 -26.88 -8.72
N GLU A 684 -13.95 -26.31 -9.88
CA GLU A 684 -12.87 -26.79 -10.76
C GLU A 684 -11.47 -26.48 -10.18
N TRP A 685 -11.40 -25.53 -9.24
CA TRP A 685 -10.18 -25.13 -8.53
C TRP A 685 -10.54 -24.73 -7.10
N THR A 686 -9.56 -24.84 -6.21
CA THR A 686 -9.71 -24.45 -4.79
C THR A 686 -8.64 -23.47 -4.32
N LEU A 687 -7.46 -23.51 -4.93
CA LEU A 687 -6.33 -22.65 -4.64
C LEU A 687 -5.63 -22.24 -5.94
N TYR A 688 -5.07 -21.03 -5.99
CA TYR A 688 -4.39 -20.51 -7.16
C TYR A 688 -3.19 -19.63 -6.79
N THR A 689 -2.04 -19.79 -7.49
CA THR A 689 -0.91 -18.85 -7.37
C THR A 689 -1.13 -17.60 -8.24
N GLY A 690 -1.63 -16.53 -7.62
CA GLY A 690 -1.90 -15.23 -8.24
C GLY A 690 -0.65 -14.40 -8.49
N GLY A 691 -0.77 -13.41 -9.38
CA GLY A 691 0.31 -12.45 -9.65
C GLY A 691 -0.23 -11.15 -10.22
N TRP A 692 0.22 -10.01 -9.69
CA TRP A 692 -0.27 -8.67 -10.02
C TRP A 692 0.90 -7.73 -10.30
N GLY A 693 0.94 -7.14 -11.49
CA GLY A 693 1.98 -6.17 -11.85
C GLY A 693 1.87 -4.89 -11.01
N ALA A 694 3.02 -4.30 -10.67
CA ALA A 694 3.07 -3.03 -9.97
C ALA A 694 2.59 -1.89 -10.90
N GLY A 695 1.78 -0.97 -10.35
CA GLY A 695 1.22 0.17 -11.09
C GLY A 695 2.11 1.43 -11.10
N GLY A 696 3.30 1.35 -10.52
CA GLY A 696 4.15 2.50 -10.20
C GLY A 696 3.76 3.20 -8.90
N LEU A 697 4.40 4.35 -8.62
CA LEU A 697 4.15 5.13 -7.41
C LEU A 697 2.74 5.74 -7.44
N GLY A 698 1.86 5.22 -6.58
CA GLY A 698 0.48 5.68 -6.43
C GLY A 698 0.31 6.80 -5.41
N SER A 699 -0.94 7.23 -5.24
CA SER A 699 -1.33 8.08 -4.11
C SER A 699 -1.10 7.36 -2.78
N MET A 700 -0.70 8.10 -1.74
CA MET A 700 -0.64 7.58 -0.37
C MET A 700 -1.99 7.19 0.23
N TYR A 701 -3.11 7.45 -0.46
CA TYR A 701 -4.45 7.10 -0.02
C TYR A 701 -4.95 5.88 -0.81
N PRO A 702 -4.91 4.66 -0.23
CA PRO A 702 -5.28 3.42 -0.92
C PRO A 702 -6.81 3.22 -0.98
N ASP A 703 -7.54 4.19 -1.53
CA ASP A 703 -9.02 4.30 -1.47
C ASP A 703 -9.77 3.07 -2.00
N TRP A 704 -9.18 2.39 -3.00
CA TRP A 704 -9.80 1.26 -3.68
C TRP A 704 -9.25 -0.10 -3.23
N GLN A 705 -8.17 -0.16 -2.46
CA GLN A 705 -7.46 -1.43 -2.23
C GLN A 705 -8.26 -2.41 -1.37
N ILE A 706 -8.92 -1.95 -0.29
CA ILE A 706 -9.82 -2.81 0.52
C ILE A 706 -11.03 -3.28 -0.30
N TYR A 707 -11.64 -2.36 -1.06
CA TYR A 707 -12.73 -2.66 -1.97
C TYR A 707 -12.33 -3.74 -3.00
N TYR A 708 -11.11 -3.65 -3.53
CA TYR A 708 -10.68 -4.52 -4.62
C TYR A 708 -10.18 -5.88 -4.15
N TRP A 709 -9.37 -5.92 -3.08
CA TRP A 709 -8.73 -7.15 -2.62
C TRP A 709 -9.57 -7.98 -1.66
N TYR A 710 -10.43 -7.34 -0.87
CA TYR A 710 -11.03 -7.94 0.33
C TYR A 710 -12.56 -7.83 0.40
N SER A 711 -13.21 -7.26 -0.63
CA SER A 711 -14.67 -7.09 -0.67
C SER A 711 -15.28 -7.79 -1.87
N PRO A 712 -16.49 -8.37 -1.74
CA PRO A 712 -17.21 -9.04 -2.84
C PRO A 712 -17.55 -8.10 -4.00
N LEU A 713 -17.39 -6.79 -3.83
CA LEU A 713 -17.58 -5.78 -4.86
C LEU A 713 -16.39 -5.67 -5.82
N GLY A 714 -15.22 -6.15 -5.38
CA GLY A 714 -13.97 -6.22 -6.14
C GLY A 714 -13.62 -7.64 -6.61
N TYR A 715 -12.32 -7.90 -6.66
CA TYR A 715 -11.72 -9.13 -7.18
C TYR A 715 -11.65 -10.24 -6.09
N TYR A 716 -12.82 -10.65 -5.58
CA TYR A 716 -12.97 -11.43 -4.34
C TYR A 716 -13.85 -12.70 -4.46
N PRO A 717 -13.26 -13.87 -4.79
CA PRO A 717 -11.91 -14.06 -5.33
C PRO A 717 -11.81 -13.73 -6.83
N ASN A 718 -12.96 -13.59 -7.51
CA ASN A 718 -13.11 -13.19 -8.90
C ASN A 718 -14.45 -12.45 -9.12
N PHE A 719 -14.76 -12.06 -10.36
CA PHE A 719 -15.99 -11.34 -10.71
C PHE A 719 -17.18 -12.22 -11.12
N GLN A 720 -17.12 -13.55 -10.92
CA GLN A 720 -18.16 -14.47 -11.39
C GLN A 720 -19.09 -14.88 -10.25
N ASP A 721 -20.40 -14.69 -10.45
CA ASP A 721 -21.41 -15.09 -9.48
C ASP A 721 -21.73 -16.60 -9.53
N PRO A 722 -22.07 -17.23 -8.39
CA PRO A 722 -22.18 -16.62 -7.06
C PRO A 722 -20.81 -16.32 -6.43
N ARG A 723 -20.62 -15.07 -5.97
CA ARG A 723 -19.41 -14.64 -5.24
C ARG A 723 -19.49 -14.98 -3.76
N HIS A 724 -18.31 -15.20 -3.15
CA HIS A 724 -18.17 -15.32 -1.69
C HIS A 724 -18.75 -14.08 -1.01
N GLN A 725 -19.51 -14.27 0.07
CA GLN A 725 -19.97 -13.17 0.91
C GLN A 725 -19.12 -13.18 2.19
N PRO A 726 -18.43 -12.09 2.52
CA PRO A 726 -17.66 -12.01 3.75
C PRO A 726 -18.62 -12.13 4.94
N ASP A 727 -18.21 -12.90 5.95
CA ASP A 727 -18.95 -13.11 7.19
C ASP A 727 -18.26 -12.49 8.41
N VAL A 728 -16.99 -12.07 8.26
CA VAL A 728 -16.23 -11.36 9.29
C VAL A 728 -16.80 -9.97 9.49
N THR A 729 -17.29 -9.73 10.71
CA THR A 729 -17.83 -8.42 11.11
C THR A 729 -16.79 -7.57 11.86
N VAL A 730 -17.06 -6.26 11.98
CA VAL A 730 -16.26 -5.35 12.81
C VAL A 730 -16.23 -5.83 14.27
N GLU A 731 -17.36 -6.24 14.85
CA GLU A 731 -17.41 -6.76 16.23
C GLU A 731 -16.52 -7.99 16.37
N GLU A 732 -16.63 -8.94 15.43
CA GLU A 732 -15.90 -10.19 15.49
C GLU A 732 -14.37 -10.01 15.39
N VAL A 733 -13.88 -9.19 14.47
CA VAL A 733 -12.43 -8.96 14.33
C VAL A 733 -11.86 -8.27 15.56
N LEU A 734 -12.59 -7.30 16.12
CA LEU A 734 -12.16 -6.57 17.31
C LEU A 734 -12.16 -7.48 18.54
N GLU A 735 -13.18 -8.32 18.70
CA GLU A 735 -13.20 -9.31 19.78
C GLU A 735 -12.09 -10.35 19.64
N ALA A 736 -11.81 -10.84 18.42
CA ALA A 736 -10.74 -11.80 18.18
C ALA A 736 -9.36 -11.24 18.55
N ILE A 737 -9.10 -9.97 18.23
CA ILE A 737 -7.88 -9.27 18.64
C ILE A 737 -7.88 -9.02 20.16
N GLY A 738 -8.99 -8.50 20.69
CA GLY A 738 -9.12 -8.11 22.09
C GLY A 738 -8.96 -9.26 23.09
N LYS A 739 -9.41 -10.47 22.73
CA LYS A 739 -9.29 -11.67 23.59
C LYS A 739 -7.86 -12.02 23.98
N GLN A 740 -6.87 -11.55 23.21
CA GLN A 740 -5.45 -11.76 23.50
C GLN A 740 -4.98 -10.95 24.72
N TYR A 741 -5.74 -9.95 25.15
CA TYR A 741 -5.47 -9.15 26.34
C TYR A 741 -6.27 -9.68 27.52
N ALA A 742 -5.59 -10.28 28.48
CA ALA A 742 -6.23 -10.84 29.66
C ALA A 742 -6.44 -9.76 30.72
N SER A 743 -7.47 -9.92 31.55
CA SER A 743 -7.64 -9.04 32.70
C SER A 743 -6.79 -9.47 33.89
N VAL A 744 -6.39 -8.50 34.69
CA VAL A 744 -5.61 -8.70 35.92
C VAL A 744 -6.31 -9.67 36.89
N ASP A 745 -7.65 -9.60 37.01
CA ASP A 745 -8.43 -10.47 37.90
C ASP A 745 -8.46 -11.95 37.46
N ALA A 746 -8.14 -12.25 36.19
CA ALA A 746 -8.03 -13.62 35.72
C ALA A 746 -6.89 -14.37 36.42
N TYR A 747 -5.86 -13.67 36.87
CA TYR A 747 -4.64 -14.27 37.42
C TYR A 747 -4.87 -15.15 38.64
N ALA A 748 -5.58 -14.66 39.66
CA ALA A 748 -5.76 -15.39 40.91
C ALA A 748 -6.47 -16.75 40.66
N LYS A 749 -7.51 -16.74 39.81
CA LYS A 749 -8.25 -17.94 39.44
C LYS A 749 -7.44 -18.85 38.50
N ALA A 750 -6.71 -18.29 37.55
CA ALA A 750 -5.87 -19.06 36.63
C ALA A 750 -4.79 -19.81 37.41
N VAL A 751 -4.07 -19.13 38.29
CA VAL A 751 -3.02 -19.73 39.13
C VAL A 751 -3.56 -20.80 40.08
N GLN A 752 -4.75 -20.61 40.64
CA GLN A 752 -5.38 -21.62 41.51
C GLN A 752 -5.71 -22.92 40.75
N ASN A 753 -6.10 -22.79 39.48
CA ASN A 753 -6.48 -23.93 38.64
C ASN A 753 -5.33 -24.43 37.75
N ALA A 754 -4.16 -23.80 37.83
CA ALA A 754 -3.06 -24.06 36.93
C ALA A 754 -2.48 -25.46 37.14
N SER A 755 -2.23 -26.17 36.05
CA SER A 755 -1.43 -27.39 36.05
C SER A 755 0.00 -27.08 36.52
N ARG A 756 0.58 -25.99 35.99
CA ARG A 756 1.88 -25.45 36.36
C ARG A 756 1.87 -23.92 36.27
N VAL A 757 2.65 -23.28 37.13
CA VAL A 757 3.04 -21.87 36.97
C VAL A 757 4.51 -21.83 36.58
N TYR A 758 4.82 -21.31 35.40
CA TYR A 758 6.17 -21.05 34.96
C TYR A 758 6.65 -19.69 35.46
N PHE A 759 7.82 -19.66 36.06
CA PHE A 759 8.56 -18.44 36.33
C PHE A 759 9.70 -18.33 35.33
N VAL A 760 9.62 -17.36 34.44
CA VAL A 760 10.60 -17.15 33.37
C VAL A 760 11.37 -15.86 33.66
N PHE A 761 12.68 -15.95 33.76
CA PHE A 761 13.55 -14.81 34.05
C PHE A 761 14.90 -14.97 33.35
N ASN A 762 15.63 -13.86 33.17
CA ASN A 762 16.87 -13.83 32.39
C ASN A 762 17.89 -14.91 32.81
N ASN A 763 18.45 -14.82 34.03
CA ASN A 763 19.51 -15.72 34.50
C ASN A 763 19.45 -15.94 36.02
N LEU A 764 20.07 -17.03 36.51
CA LEU A 764 20.21 -17.24 37.96
C LEU A 764 21.15 -16.19 38.57
N GLY A 765 20.76 -15.66 39.73
CA GLY A 765 21.54 -14.64 40.44
C GLY A 765 21.39 -13.23 39.86
N THR A 766 20.47 -13.00 38.91
CA THR A 766 20.12 -11.64 38.47
C THR A 766 19.02 -11.04 39.36
N PRO A 767 18.93 -9.70 39.44
CA PRO A 767 17.81 -9.00 40.05
C PRO A 767 16.44 -9.53 39.65
N ASP A 768 16.24 -9.94 38.39
CA ASP A 768 14.97 -10.50 37.90
C ASP A 768 14.62 -11.82 38.61
N ALA A 769 15.60 -12.72 38.76
CA ALA A 769 15.43 -13.99 39.47
C ALA A 769 15.18 -13.77 40.96
N PHE A 770 15.87 -12.79 41.56
CA PHE A 770 15.62 -12.40 42.95
C PHE A 770 14.23 -11.80 43.13
N SER A 771 13.78 -10.91 42.25
CA SER A 771 12.45 -10.30 42.27
C SER A 771 11.35 -11.34 42.10
N THR A 772 11.56 -12.28 41.19
CA THR A 772 10.68 -13.44 41.01
C THR A 772 10.58 -14.26 42.31
N SER A 773 11.71 -14.60 42.91
CA SER A 773 11.73 -15.39 44.15
C SER A 773 11.12 -14.64 45.33
N GLN A 774 11.45 -13.37 45.51
CA GLN A 774 11.04 -12.59 46.68
C GLN A 774 9.59 -12.12 46.60
N TYR A 775 9.12 -11.70 45.43
CA TYR A 775 7.82 -11.06 45.29
C TYR A 775 6.83 -11.93 44.54
N VAL A 776 7.15 -12.33 43.31
CA VAL A 776 6.20 -13.02 42.43
C VAL A 776 5.86 -14.42 42.93
N SER A 777 6.82 -15.18 43.45
CA SER A 777 6.54 -16.55 43.91
C SER A 777 5.51 -16.62 45.05
N ARG A 778 5.33 -15.51 45.79
CA ARG A 778 4.40 -15.40 46.92
C ARG A 778 2.96 -15.17 46.50
N THR A 779 2.69 -14.86 45.24
CA THR A 779 1.34 -14.76 44.68
C THR A 779 0.78 -16.12 44.23
N VAL A 780 1.59 -17.18 44.32
CA VAL A 780 1.21 -18.55 43.93
C VAL A 780 0.93 -19.40 45.18
N PRO A 781 -0.24 -20.09 45.26
CA PRO A 781 -0.53 -21.00 46.36
C PRO A 781 0.51 -22.12 46.47
N ILE A 782 0.84 -22.52 47.69
CA ILE A 782 1.81 -23.60 47.95
C ILE A 782 1.40 -24.95 47.35
N SER A 783 0.11 -25.14 47.06
CA SER A 783 -0.44 -26.34 46.42
C SER A 783 -0.23 -26.37 44.90
N THR A 784 0.04 -25.23 44.28
CA THR A 784 0.22 -25.10 42.83
C THR A 784 1.65 -25.44 42.46
N ARG A 785 1.85 -26.27 41.44
CA ARG A 785 3.18 -26.65 40.98
C ARG A 785 3.86 -25.48 40.26
N THR A 786 5.02 -25.05 40.75
CA THR A 786 5.84 -24.01 40.11
C THR A 786 7.04 -24.60 39.38
N VAL A 787 7.41 -24.02 38.24
CA VAL A 787 8.60 -24.40 37.46
C VAL A 787 9.37 -23.14 37.08
N SER A 788 10.62 -23.02 37.54
CA SER A 788 11.48 -21.90 37.14
C SER A 788 12.30 -22.27 35.91
N LYS A 789 12.37 -21.35 34.94
CA LYS A 789 13.10 -21.51 33.68
C LYS A 789 13.87 -20.25 33.36
N LEU A 790 15.05 -20.42 32.78
CA LEU A 790 15.78 -19.31 32.18
C LEU A 790 15.07 -18.88 30.90
N ALA A 791 15.04 -17.58 30.62
CA ALA A 791 14.32 -17.03 29.49
C ALA A 791 14.84 -17.57 28.14
N GLY A 792 16.15 -17.81 28.01
CA GLY A 792 16.74 -18.45 26.83
C GLY A 792 16.49 -19.97 26.70
N GLU A 793 15.87 -20.59 27.71
CA GLU A 793 15.59 -22.04 27.75
C GLU A 793 14.08 -22.38 27.78
N PHE A 794 13.23 -21.35 27.80
CA PHE A 794 11.78 -21.52 27.78
C PHE A 794 11.23 -21.19 26.40
N SER A 795 10.28 -22.01 25.94
CA SER A 795 9.49 -21.74 24.75
C SER A 795 8.01 -21.76 25.12
N MET A 796 7.20 -20.88 24.52
CA MET A 796 5.74 -20.91 24.71
C MET A 796 5.15 -22.28 24.34
N THR A 797 5.79 -23.05 23.45
CA THR A 797 5.38 -24.42 23.12
C THR A 797 5.45 -25.41 24.28
N ASP A 798 6.16 -25.09 25.38
CA ASP A 798 6.21 -25.92 26.59
C ASP A 798 4.94 -25.79 27.47
N ALA A 799 4.12 -24.77 27.18
CA ALA A 799 2.90 -24.44 27.91
C ALA A 799 1.65 -24.99 27.22
N THR A 800 0.59 -25.11 28.01
CA THR A 800 -0.76 -25.48 27.58
C THR A 800 -1.75 -24.44 28.09
N SER A 801 -2.99 -24.46 27.60
CA SER A 801 -4.08 -23.58 28.08
C SER A 801 -4.37 -23.69 29.59
N SER A 802 -3.86 -24.73 30.26
CA SER A 802 -3.99 -24.93 31.71
C SER A 802 -2.80 -24.43 32.53
N ASP A 803 -1.77 -23.89 31.88
CA ASP A 803 -0.60 -23.34 32.56
C ASP A 803 -0.71 -21.81 32.70
N VAL A 804 0.05 -21.24 33.63
CA VAL A 804 0.26 -19.79 33.77
C VAL A 804 1.74 -19.50 33.62
N ILE A 805 2.10 -18.46 32.87
CA ILE A 805 3.48 -18.02 32.70
C ILE A 805 3.61 -16.65 33.37
N VAL A 806 4.63 -16.47 34.21
CA VAL A 806 5.02 -15.15 34.71
C VAL A 806 6.45 -14.88 34.28
N SER A 807 6.58 -14.01 33.29
CA SER A 807 7.85 -13.54 32.73
C SER A 807 8.30 -12.27 33.46
N VAL A 808 9.49 -12.31 34.05
CA VAL A 808 10.08 -11.20 34.80
C VAL A 808 11.39 -10.76 34.13
N GLY A 809 11.50 -9.46 33.85
CA GLY A 809 12.67 -8.87 33.18
C GLY A 809 12.35 -8.31 31.80
N GLY A 810 13.06 -7.24 31.42
CA GLY A 810 12.77 -6.44 30.23
C GLY A 810 13.05 -7.12 28.88
N PRO A 811 12.49 -6.57 27.79
CA PRO A 811 12.56 -7.16 26.45
C PRO A 811 14.00 -7.32 25.92
N LEU A 812 14.95 -6.50 26.40
CA LEU A 812 16.37 -6.62 26.01
C LEU A 812 17.08 -7.86 26.57
N VAL A 813 16.54 -8.47 27.62
CA VAL A 813 17.20 -9.58 28.34
C VAL A 813 16.29 -10.79 28.54
N ASN A 814 15.02 -10.70 28.14
CA ASN A 814 14.04 -11.77 28.25
C ASN A 814 13.27 -11.88 26.92
N PRO A 815 13.59 -12.87 26.05
CA PRO A 815 12.93 -13.03 24.75
C PRO A 815 11.42 -13.27 24.84
N ILE A 816 10.93 -13.88 25.93
CA ILE A 816 9.49 -14.05 26.14
C ILE A 816 8.84 -12.69 26.41
N THR A 817 9.45 -11.83 27.23
CA THR A 817 8.94 -10.46 27.39
C THR A 817 8.99 -9.69 26.07
N ALA A 818 10.07 -9.84 25.28
CA ALA A 818 10.22 -9.16 23.99
C ALA A 818 9.11 -9.49 22.99
N GLU A 819 8.78 -10.78 22.85
CA GLU A 819 7.72 -11.25 21.95
C GLU A 819 6.37 -10.57 22.20
N TYR A 820 6.03 -10.33 23.47
CA TYR A 820 4.76 -9.71 23.83
C TYR A 820 4.85 -8.19 23.96
N ASP A 821 6.00 -7.61 24.31
CA ASP A 821 6.25 -6.16 24.29
C ASP A 821 6.02 -5.63 22.86
N ASP A 822 6.58 -6.29 21.85
CA ASP A 822 6.40 -5.91 20.45
C ASP A 822 4.94 -5.93 20.00
N ALA A 823 4.12 -6.80 20.57
CA ALA A 823 2.71 -6.97 20.24
C ALA A 823 1.76 -6.10 21.09
N ALA A 824 2.24 -5.50 22.18
CA ALA A 824 1.37 -4.91 23.20
C ALA A 824 1.00 -3.45 22.98
N LEU A 825 -0.16 -3.07 23.55
CA LEU A 825 -0.62 -1.68 23.65
C LEU A 825 0.36 -0.77 24.40
N VAL A 826 1.04 -1.35 25.39
CA VAL A 826 2.08 -0.67 26.17
C VAL A 826 3.39 -1.39 25.94
N HIS A 827 4.42 -0.67 25.50
CA HIS A 827 5.71 -1.25 25.13
C HIS A 827 6.87 -0.27 25.26
N MET A 828 8.10 -0.80 25.27
CA MET A 828 9.33 -0.01 25.37
C MET A 828 9.94 0.28 23.99
N ALA A 829 9.86 1.53 23.53
CA ALA A 829 10.58 1.99 22.35
C ALA A 829 11.95 2.57 22.72
N ILE A 830 13.03 1.99 22.18
CA ILE A 830 14.42 2.37 22.50
C ILE A 830 14.98 3.28 21.40
N GLY A 831 15.53 4.44 21.75
CA GLY A 831 16.12 5.39 20.78
C GLY A 831 16.94 6.51 21.45
N ASP A 832 17.90 7.10 20.72
CA ASP A 832 18.71 8.28 21.12
C ASP A 832 19.23 8.30 22.58
N GLY A 833 19.61 7.14 23.11
CA GLY A 833 20.13 7.00 24.47
C GLY A 833 19.06 7.07 25.58
N GLY A 834 17.79 6.85 25.25
CA GLY A 834 16.65 6.78 26.18
C GLY A 834 15.71 5.60 25.87
N ILE A 835 14.81 5.33 26.82
CA ILE A 835 13.70 4.38 26.69
C ILE A 835 12.41 5.19 26.75
N THR A 836 11.53 5.02 25.76
CA THR A 836 10.19 5.62 25.75
C THR A 836 9.16 4.53 26.02
N ILE A 837 8.41 4.67 27.10
CA ILE A 837 7.24 3.83 27.35
C ILE A 837 6.08 4.40 26.54
N VAL A 838 5.63 3.64 25.55
CA VAL A 838 4.49 3.99 24.71
C VAL A 838 3.22 3.53 25.41
N THR A 839 2.21 4.39 25.54
CA THR A 839 0.91 4.00 26.14
C THR A 839 -0.26 4.70 25.43
N PRO A 840 -1.48 4.13 25.49
CA PRO A 840 -2.69 4.82 25.04
C PRO A 840 -2.95 6.16 25.74
N GLN A 841 -2.46 6.37 26.96
CA GLN A 841 -2.64 7.62 27.72
C GLN A 841 -1.53 8.65 27.49
N GLY A 842 -0.55 8.34 26.65
CA GLY A 842 0.60 9.20 26.35
C GLY A 842 1.95 8.54 26.65
N ASN A 843 2.98 9.01 25.95
CA ASN A 843 4.32 8.43 26.06
C ASN A 843 5.12 9.10 27.18
N VAL A 844 5.97 8.33 27.86
CA VAL A 844 6.95 8.84 28.83
C VAL A 844 8.35 8.42 28.44
N THR A 845 9.29 9.36 28.38
CA THR A 845 10.69 9.10 28.02
C THR A 845 11.56 9.14 29.26
N TRP A 846 12.26 8.05 29.51
CA TRP A 846 13.29 7.91 30.53
C TRP A 846 14.67 7.95 29.88
N ARG A 847 15.54 8.86 30.33
CA ARG A 847 16.91 8.95 29.80
C ARG A 847 17.79 7.99 30.59
N VAL A 848 18.48 7.08 29.89
CA VAL A 848 19.35 6.11 30.53
C VAL A 848 20.49 6.87 31.26
N PRO A 849 20.62 6.74 32.59
CA PRO A 849 21.67 7.42 33.33
C PRO A 849 23.05 6.86 32.98
N LYS A 850 24.09 7.62 33.33
CA LYS A 850 25.49 7.22 33.12
C LYS A 850 26.24 7.31 34.45
N PRO A 851 26.65 6.17 35.02
CA PRO A 851 26.49 4.80 34.52
C PRO A 851 25.03 4.31 34.58
N TRP A 852 24.67 3.36 33.71
CA TRP A 852 23.28 2.89 33.56
C TRP A 852 22.75 2.09 34.76
N TRP A 853 23.66 1.62 35.61
CA TRP A 853 23.35 0.76 36.76
C TRP A 853 23.14 1.51 38.08
N ASN A 854 23.42 2.81 38.16
CA ASN A 854 23.20 3.62 39.36
C ASN A 854 22.00 4.53 39.12
N VAL A 855 20.81 3.99 39.35
CA VAL A 855 19.51 4.58 39.00
C VAL A 855 18.74 4.97 40.26
N THR A 856 18.21 6.19 40.31
CA THR A 856 17.36 6.66 41.42
C THR A 856 15.88 6.74 41.05
N GLU A 857 15.55 6.51 39.78
CA GLU A 857 14.17 6.43 39.29
C GLU A 857 14.12 5.57 38.02
N GLY A 858 12.99 4.93 37.79
CA GLY A 858 12.76 4.07 36.62
C GLY A 858 11.29 3.71 36.47
N TYR A 859 10.88 3.31 35.28
CA TYR A 859 9.49 2.94 35.00
C TYR A 859 9.34 1.42 34.94
N PHE A 860 8.23 0.89 35.46
CA PHE A 860 7.84 -0.51 35.31
C PHE A 860 6.51 -0.67 34.61
N ILE A 861 6.34 -1.84 33.99
CA ILE A 861 5.17 -2.29 33.26
C ILE A 861 4.78 -3.66 33.79
N ILE A 862 3.49 -3.85 34.06
CA ILE A 862 2.87 -5.12 34.37
C ILE A 862 1.74 -5.34 33.36
N GLN A 863 1.76 -6.46 32.65
CA GLN A 863 0.75 -6.76 31.62
C GLN A 863 0.27 -8.20 31.66
N PHE A 864 -0.96 -8.41 31.17
CA PHE A 864 -1.65 -9.69 31.14
C PHE A 864 -2.11 -10.03 29.73
N PHE A 865 -1.77 -11.23 29.27
CA PHE A 865 -2.09 -11.71 27.93
C PHE A 865 -2.69 -13.12 27.99
N ASN A 866 -3.64 -13.40 27.12
CA ASN A 866 -3.97 -14.78 26.75
C ASN A 866 -3.15 -15.11 25.52
N ASP A 867 -2.22 -16.05 25.66
CA ASP A 867 -1.36 -16.42 24.56
C ASP A 867 -2.18 -16.94 23.37
N ARG A 868 -1.92 -16.36 22.20
CA ARG A 868 -2.68 -16.64 20.98
C ARG A 868 -2.47 -18.05 20.48
N THR A 869 -1.48 -18.81 20.95
CA THR A 869 -1.15 -20.14 20.44
C THR A 869 -1.53 -21.24 21.41
N THR A 870 -1.19 -21.09 22.68
CA THR A 870 -1.45 -22.08 23.73
C THR A 870 -2.75 -21.82 24.49
N GLY A 871 -3.25 -20.58 24.49
CA GLY A 871 -4.35 -20.13 25.35
C GLY A 871 -3.95 -19.98 26.82
N ALA A 872 -2.67 -20.09 27.16
CA ALA A 872 -2.16 -19.91 28.51
C ALA A 872 -2.24 -18.44 28.94
N LEU A 873 -2.44 -18.20 30.24
CA LEU A 873 -2.31 -16.84 30.78
C LEU A 873 -0.83 -16.51 30.93
N LEU A 874 -0.38 -15.44 30.28
CA LEU A 874 0.94 -14.85 30.45
C LEU A 874 0.86 -13.53 31.22
N VAL A 875 1.75 -13.36 32.19
CA VAL A 875 1.98 -12.12 32.90
C VAL A 875 3.40 -11.66 32.61
N THR A 876 3.59 -10.44 32.11
CA THR A 876 4.91 -9.83 32.00
C THR A 876 5.08 -8.76 33.09
N ILE A 877 6.25 -8.76 33.74
CA ILE A 877 6.63 -7.76 34.74
C ILE A 877 8.05 -7.30 34.44
N TYR A 878 8.23 -6.05 34.05
CA TYR A 878 9.52 -5.54 33.62
C TYR A 878 9.63 -4.03 33.79
N GLY A 879 10.86 -3.53 33.83
CA GLY A 879 11.13 -2.11 33.95
C GLY A 879 12.25 -1.63 33.05
N THR A 880 12.46 -0.31 33.05
CA THR A 880 13.53 0.37 32.32
C THR A 880 14.92 -0.10 32.75
N ASP A 881 14.99 -0.68 33.93
CA ASP A 881 16.17 -1.23 34.59
C ASP A 881 15.74 -2.35 35.58
N ALA A 882 16.73 -2.92 36.27
CA ALA A 882 16.53 -4.03 37.19
C ALA A 882 15.78 -3.64 38.49
N ASP A 883 16.01 -2.44 39.00
CA ASP A 883 15.39 -1.94 40.22
C ASP A 883 13.92 -1.58 39.99
N SER A 884 13.61 -0.92 38.87
CA SER A 884 12.23 -0.70 38.46
C SER A 884 11.48 -2.02 38.17
N THR A 885 12.15 -3.03 37.59
CA THR A 885 11.56 -4.38 37.46
C THR A 885 11.19 -4.97 38.82
N ALA A 886 12.05 -4.82 39.82
CA ALA A 886 11.79 -5.26 41.19
C ALA A 886 10.64 -4.47 41.84
N ALA A 887 10.57 -3.16 41.61
CA ALA A 887 9.47 -2.32 42.05
C ALA A 887 8.12 -2.79 41.48
N GLY A 888 8.09 -3.13 40.18
CA GLY A 888 6.90 -3.69 39.55
C GLY A 888 6.49 -5.03 40.16
N ALA A 889 7.43 -5.95 40.38
CA ALA A 889 7.16 -7.23 41.01
C ALA A 889 6.65 -7.09 42.47
N TYR A 890 7.23 -6.16 43.23
CA TYR A 890 6.77 -5.82 44.58
C TYR A 890 5.37 -5.21 44.57
N TYR A 891 5.11 -4.24 43.68
CA TYR A 891 3.81 -3.60 43.56
C TYR A 891 2.73 -4.61 43.14
N PHE A 892 3.07 -5.55 42.26
CA PHE A 892 2.20 -6.66 41.90
C PHE A 892 1.77 -7.48 43.11
N LEU A 893 2.72 -7.90 43.95
CA LEU A 893 2.41 -8.68 45.15
C LEU A 893 1.58 -7.91 46.18
N THR A 894 1.95 -6.65 46.45
CA THR A 894 1.49 -5.91 47.65
C THR A 894 0.22 -5.10 47.40
N HIS A 895 0.02 -4.60 46.19
CA HIS A 895 -1.11 -3.74 45.85
C HIS A 895 -2.11 -4.46 44.94
N ILE A 896 -1.63 -4.98 43.81
CA ILE A 896 -2.48 -5.58 42.79
C ILE A 896 -3.06 -6.91 43.27
N TYR A 897 -2.21 -7.89 43.60
CA TYR A 897 -2.67 -9.23 43.99
C TYR A 897 -3.53 -9.23 45.25
N GLN A 898 -3.24 -8.35 46.23
CA GLN A 898 -4.05 -8.22 47.44
C GLN A 898 -5.47 -7.67 47.17
N ASN A 899 -5.64 -6.91 46.09
CA ASN A 899 -6.90 -6.25 45.74
C ASN A 899 -7.31 -6.57 44.31
N ILE A 900 -7.06 -7.79 43.84
CA ILE A 900 -7.03 -8.12 42.41
C ILE A 900 -8.35 -7.82 41.68
N ASP A 901 -9.48 -8.00 42.36
CA ASP A 901 -10.82 -7.70 41.84
C ASP A 901 -10.99 -6.21 41.50
N ALA A 902 -10.31 -5.31 42.22
CA ALA A 902 -10.35 -3.87 41.95
C ALA A 902 -9.64 -3.49 40.63
N TYR A 903 -8.78 -4.38 40.13
CA TYR A 903 -8.05 -4.23 38.87
C TYR A 903 -8.66 -5.07 37.74
N GLY A 904 -9.81 -5.73 37.95
CA GLY A 904 -10.37 -6.70 36.98
C GLY A 904 -10.80 -6.14 35.62
N SER A 905 -10.92 -4.81 35.48
CA SER A 905 -11.16 -4.17 34.19
C SER A 905 -9.87 -3.76 33.46
N LEU A 906 -8.70 -4.01 34.04
CA LEU A 906 -7.40 -3.59 33.52
C LEU A 906 -6.64 -4.79 32.97
N ASN A 907 -5.81 -4.55 31.96
CA ASN A 907 -4.85 -5.51 31.41
C ASN A 907 -3.40 -5.03 31.57
N TYR A 908 -3.17 -3.75 31.84
CA TYR A 908 -1.83 -3.23 32.10
C TYR A 908 -1.76 -2.14 33.15
N ILE A 909 -0.58 -2.00 33.75
CA ILE A 909 -0.25 -0.97 34.73
C ILE A 909 1.18 -0.49 34.47
N VAL A 910 1.37 0.83 34.41
CA VAL A 910 2.68 1.49 34.29
C VAL A 910 2.91 2.34 35.54
N GLY A 911 4.02 2.06 36.22
CA GLY A 911 4.43 2.80 37.42
C GLY A 911 5.78 3.49 37.24
N LEU A 912 5.97 4.61 37.92
CA LEU A 912 7.24 5.25 38.16
C LEU A 912 7.70 4.88 39.58
N TRP A 913 8.89 4.31 39.68
CA TRP A 913 9.60 4.08 40.93
C TRP A 913 10.61 5.21 41.16
N SER A 914 10.80 5.62 42.41
CA SER A 914 11.83 6.56 42.84
C SER A 914 12.45 6.10 44.16
N ASP A 915 13.78 5.99 44.18
CA ASP A 915 14.57 5.65 45.37
C ASP A 915 14.49 6.80 46.39
N THR A 916 14.01 6.49 47.60
CA THR A 916 13.82 7.47 48.67
C THR A 916 14.65 7.17 49.92
N GLU A 917 15.30 6.02 49.97
CA GLU A 917 16.06 5.57 51.13
C GLU A 917 17.46 5.08 50.78
N PHE A 918 18.19 4.53 51.75
CA PHE A 918 19.54 4.03 51.51
C PHE A 918 19.55 2.51 51.64
N GLY A 919 19.92 1.82 50.57
CA GLY A 919 19.99 0.36 50.52
C GLY A 919 19.13 -0.22 49.41
N SER A 920 19.03 -1.55 49.36
CA SER A 920 18.12 -2.26 48.46
C SER A 920 17.66 -3.56 49.11
N ASP A 921 16.40 -3.92 48.87
CA ASP A 921 15.82 -5.22 49.26
C ASP A 921 16.31 -6.37 48.36
N ILE A 922 16.89 -6.05 47.21
CA ILE A 922 17.43 -7.00 46.24
C ILE A 922 18.91 -6.71 45.93
N PRO A 923 19.63 -7.64 45.27
CA PRO A 923 21.02 -7.37 44.90
C PRO A 923 21.17 -6.25 43.87
N LEU A 924 21.95 -5.22 44.21
CA LEU A 924 22.22 -4.06 43.34
C LEU A 924 22.98 -4.42 42.06
N PRO A 925 22.49 -4.01 40.87
CA PRO A 925 23.23 -4.10 39.62
C PRO A 925 24.53 -3.28 39.72
N GLY A 926 25.69 -3.93 39.67
CA GLY A 926 26.94 -3.20 39.77
C GLY A 926 27.28 -2.68 41.17
N SER A 927 26.77 -3.31 42.24
CA SER A 927 27.26 -3.12 43.62
C SER A 927 28.79 -3.09 43.74
N SER A 928 29.49 -3.96 42.98
CA SER A 928 30.96 -4.00 42.92
C SER A 928 31.61 -2.77 42.26
N GLN A 929 30.81 -1.95 41.59
CA GLN A 929 31.18 -0.73 40.89
C GLN A 929 30.71 0.54 41.63
N GLY A 930 30.27 0.41 42.88
CA GLY A 930 29.93 1.54 43.74
C GLY A 930 28.50 2.07 43.59
N ASP A 931 27.59 1.23 43.10
CA ASP A 931 26.15 1.52 43.14
C ASP A 931 25.65 1.64 44.59
N THR A 932 24.86 2.67 44.87
CA THR A 932 24.35 3.02 46.20
C THR A 932 22.84 3.22 46.26
N SER A 933 22.16 3.18 45.12
CA SER A 933 20.71 3.35 44.98
C SER A 933 20.10 2.08 44.42
N GLY A 934 18.91 1.71 44.86
CA GLY A 934 18.19 0.56 44.30
C GLY A 934 16.92 0.25 45.05
N PHE A 935 16.11 -0.65 44.48
CA PHE A 935 14.73 -0.80 44.94
C PHE A 935 14.65 -1.31 46.39
N SER A 936 13.84 -0.65 47.21
CA SER A 936 13.42 -1.04 48.56
C SER A 936 11.90 -0.88 48.74
N ALA A 937 11.29 -1.67 49.60
CA ALA A 937 9.84 -1.63 49.88
C ALA A 937 9.35 -0.30 50.48
N GLY A 938 10.26 0.56 50.99
CA GLY A 938 9.97 1.90 51.47
C GLY A 938 9.93 2.98 50.39
N ASP A 939 10.32 2.64 49.15
CA ASP A 939 10.40 3.58 48.04
C ASP A 939 9.06 4.08 47.52
N ASP A 940 9.08 5.25 46.88
CA ASP A 940 7.91 5.86 46.28
C ASP A 940 7.58 5.15 44.94
N ILE A 941 6.32 4.74 44.81
CA ILE A 941 5.75 4.22 43.56
C ILE A 941 4.52 5.03 43.18
N ILE A 942 4.53 5.61 41.98
CA ILE A 942 3.43 6.39 41.42
C ILE A 942 2.92 5.70 40.15
N ILE A 943 1.63 5.38 40.10
CA ILE A 943 1.03 4.85 38.86
C ILE A 943 0.78 6.00 37.88
N VAL A 944 1.42 5.91 36.72
CA VAL A 944 1.40 6.95 35.67
C VAL A 944 0.46 6.61 34.53
N ALA A 945 0.19 5.32 34.29
CA ALA A 945 -0.83 4.87 33.35
C ALA A 945 -1.40 3.50 33.78
N MET A 946 -2.68 3.25 33.48
CA MET A 946 -3.32 1.94 33.61
C MET A 946 -4.51 1.88 32.66
N GLY A 947 -4.82 0.70 32.13
CA GLY A 947 -5.90 0.48 31.17
C GLY A 947 -6.28 -0.97 31.04
#